data_AF-Q13GN6-F1
#
_entry.id   AF-Q13GN6-F1
#
_cell.length_a   1.000
_cell.length_b   1.000
_cell.length_c   1.000
_cell.angle_alpha   90.00
_cell.angle_beta   90.00
_cell.angle_gamma   90.00
#
_symmetry.space_group_name_H-M   'P 1'
#
loop_
_entity.id
_entity.type
_entity.pdbx_description
1 polymer ?
#
loop_
_entity_poly.entity_id
_entity_poly.type
_entity_poly.pdbx_seq_one_letter_code
_entity_poly.pdbx_strand_id
1 'polypeptide(L)'
;MATQASIDLIQELYIAYYGRPADAGGLTFWATTLEQNGGSLASVVNAFATSAESAALYGSNVTPEALITAIYQNLLHRAPDAAGLTFYTNALATGTFTAGNLALAILGGVQNADVLTVQAELTAANQFTAAATTYSGDTAAVIGRTFLSQVSTDGTTEAALLTHLSSYVNATSAATTDPTQFANEISPDGLLTSTTIVDTYASGTTPTTGITVAQAASLTPGSTYSLNDTWSNVSNAANAAIVGGAAGYAISDIGAQTNITVAQASVLAHASNYASGTDTYTLSDTAANLAADAATNNGAGTYVTAGHDVTVTDAASIAQISAIKAADATGTLTYNLADSLTNLDRPANSAIVSGHDYTLTDPAALGALSVANAAVAAGASNFVSGGYGYSLSDTAANLAADAGTNGGAGTVVTADHNVTVTNAASIAQITAIHHADSTGTLTYSLKDTLADLDNAANSTMVSGHSYSLTDPAALGILSVANARVAAGASNFASGNYTYSLSDTAANLAADAAMHDGAGTAVTTGRNVTVTDSASVAQIMAIRHADATGTLTYSLADSLANLDNAANRTLVSGHSYSLTDPAALGALSVANAAVAAGASNFTSGGYMYSLNDTAANLIADAATNNGAGTYVTAGHDVTVTDAASIAQISAIKAADATGTLTYNLADSLANLDNPANSAVVSGHSYRLTDATTLGALSVADAAVAAGASNFTSDDYTYSLSDTAANLVADAATHGGTGTYVTTDQNVTVTDAASIAQIAAIETARPQTLTWHSLSDTAANLASDAATNNGTGTFVGEGLDVTVTDSASVLQIKTIGHADSTGTLTYSLSDTWSHVSDANNAAIVSGATSYSISNIAAETGITVAQAGVLTHASNYDAGTDTYTLSDTSTNILDSGASAVDSGASAITMSVDGTGSGVLATTGAATLNITGSAALTLTLLTGAADTVIATDFAGSLYLTDSAHGDTITTGSGTATITESSNTTVADSITFGSHGTNTDTLILNAAGQQTDSVTGFVAGQDVIQLSGAATMAVGNELSASGGLVPSENYTNATQFNLAVQGVTGASAGDAIAWLDGANGNTYVAVFEGATPGHAHVVELVGMATWTGMTSTGNGIHVGSTLSPS
;
A
#
# COMPACT_ATOMS: atom_id res chain seq x y z
N MET A 1 -105.67 -54.74 5.13
CA MET A 1 -104.93 -56.02 5.21
C MET A 1 -104.20 -56.02 6.53
N ALA A 2 -104.08 -57.16 7.20
CA ALA A 2 -103.37 -57.25 8.48
C ALA A 2 -101.90 -56.85 8.31
N THR A 3 -101.28 -56.27 9.35
CA THR A 3 -99.86 -55.90 9.29
C THR A 3 -98.97 -57.14 9.25
N GLN A 4 -97.75 -57.01 8.72
CA GLN A 4 -96.79 -58.13 8.70
C GLN A 4 -96.49 -58.64 10.11
N ALA A 5 -96.43 -57.75 11.11
CA ALA A 5 -96.28 -58.13 12.52
C ALA A 5 -97.45 -58.99 13.01
N SER A 6 -98.70 -58.69 12.62
CA SER A 6 -99.86 -59.53 12.95
C SER A 6 -99.91 -60.83 12.14
N ILE A 7 -99.29 -60.89 10.96
CA ILE A 7 -99.17 -62.12 10.16
C ILE A 7 -98.14 -63.06 10.79
N ASP A 8 -96.95 -62.55 11.09
CA ASP A 8 -95.86 -63.33 11.71
C ASP A 8 -96.30 -63.88 13.08
N LEU A 9 -96.94 -63.04 13.91
CA LEU A 9 -97.43 -63.44 15.24
C LEU A 9 -98.51 -64.54 15.18
N ILE A 10 -99.33 -64.57 14.13
CA ILE A 10 -100.32 -65.66 13.93
C ILE A 10 -99.64 -66.91 13.38
N GLN A 11 -98.66 -66.77 12.49
CA GLN A 11 -97.88 -67.91 11.99
C GLN A 11 -97.13 -68.60 13.14
N GLU A 12 -96.49 -67.83 14.03
CA GLU A 12 -95.85 -68.33 15.24
C GLU A 12 -96.84 -69.04 16.17
N LEU A 13 -98.10 -68.59 16.23
CA LEU A 13 -99.14 -69.26 17.02
C LEU A 13 -99.52 -70.64 16.42
N TYR A 14 -99.55 -70.78 15.09
CA TYR A 14 -99.75 -72.08 14.43
C TYR A 14 -98.59 -73.04 14.69
N ILE A 15 -97.36 -72.54 14.70
CA ILE A 15 -96.16 -73.32 15.03
C ILE A 15 -96.26 -73.78 16.50
N ALA A 16 -96.47 -72.84 17.43
CA ALA A 16 -96.47 -73.14 18.87
C ALA A 16 -97.64 -74.06 19.31
N TYR A 17 -98.85 -73.91 18.74
CA TYR A 17 -100.01 -74.74 19.12
C TYR A 17 -100.16 -76.02 18.31
N TYR A 18 -99.79 -76.03 17.03
CA TYR A 18 -100.09 -77.16 16.14
C TYR A 18 -98.86 -77.77 15.49
N GLY A 19 -97.67 -77.20 15.69
CA GLY A 19 -96.39 -77.68 15.15
C GLY A 19 -96.30 -77.61 13.63
N ARG A 20 -97.14 -76.81 12.97
CA ARG A 20 -97.28 -76.77 11.51
C ARG A 20 -97.38 -75.35 10.96
N PRO A 21 -97.10 -75.13 9.66
CA PRO A 21 -97.42 -73.88 9.00
C PRO A 21 -98.92 -73.59 9.01
N ALA A 22 -99.31 -72.32 8.99
CA ALA A 22 -100.71 -71.93 8.83
C ALA A 22 -101.19 -72.16 7.40
N ASP A 23 -102.49 -72.41 7.22
CA ASP A 23 -103.10 -72.29 5.90
C ASP A 23 -103.35 -70.83 5.52
N ALA A 24 -103.23 -70.52 4.23
CA ALA A 24 -103.29 -69.15 3.74
C ALA A 24 -104.61 -68.43 4.11
N GLY A 25 -105.72 -69.18 4.18
CA GLY A 25 -107.02 -68.67 4.58
C GLY A 25 -107.09 -68.37 6.08
N GLY A 26 -106.68 -69.33 6.92
CA GLY A 26 -106.62 -69.21 8.37
C GLY A 26 -105.67 -68.11 8.84
N LEU A 27 -104.48 -68.01 8.23
CA LEU A 27 -103.50 -66.95 8.51
C LEU A 27 -104.10 -65.56 8.28
N THR A 28 -104.77 -65.37 7.13
CA THR A 28 -105.41 -64.09 6.77
C THR A 28 -106.57 -63.75 7.71
N PHE A 29 -107.41 -64.75 8.05
CA PHE A 29 -108.57 -64.58 8.92
C PHE A 29 -108.16 -64.18 10.34
N TRP A 30 -107.22 -64.90 10.94
CA TRP A 30 -106.79 -64.67 12.31
C TRP A 30 -105.96 -63.40 12.46
N ALA A 31 -105.08 -63.08 11.49
CA ALA A 31 -104.33 -61.82 11.50
C ALA A 31 -105.27 -60.61 11.39
N THR A 32 -106.33 -60.70 10.58
CA THR A 32 -107.35 -59.65 10.49
C THR A 32 -108.19 -59.55 11.78
N THR A 33 -108.51 -60.68 12.39
CA THR A 33 -109.25 -60.74 13.67
C THR A 33 -108.44 -60.16 14.82
N LEU A 34 -107.12 -60.37 14.84
CA LEU A 34 -106.21 -59.79 15.84
C LEU A 34 -106.17 -58.26 15.75
N GLU A 35 -106.06 -57.70 14.54
CA GLU A 35 -106.08 -56.26 14.29
C GLU A 35 -107.43 -55.63 14.69
N GLN A 36 -108.55 -56.30 14.39
CA GLN A 36 -109.89 -55.84 14.79
C GLN A 36 -110.09 -55.87 16.31
N ASN A 37 -109.41 -56.76 17.01
CA ASN A 37 -109.39 -56.84 18.48
C ASN A 37 -108.32 -55.91 19.11
N GLY A 38 -107.79 -54.95 18.34
CA GLY A 38 -106.81 -53.97 18.82
C GLY A 38 -105.47 -54.59 19.25
N GLY A 39 -105.08 -55.72 18.65
CA GLY A 39 -103.88 -56.48 19.01
C GLY A 39 -104.06 -57.40 20.22
N SER A 40 -105.30 -57.54 20.75
CA SER A 40 -105.57 -58.45 21.86
C SER A 40 -105.63 -59.91 21.39
N LEU A 41 -104.66 -60.71 21.84
CA LEU A 41 -104.57 -62.15 21.55
C LEU A 41 -105.55 -63.02 22.35
N ALA A 42 -106.21 -62.48 23.38
CA ALA A 42 -106.98 -63.28 24.33
C ALA A 42 -108.11 -64.10 23.66
N SER A 43 -108.84 -63.51 22.71
CA SER A 43 -109.92 -64.17 21.97
C SER A 43 -109.40 -65.20 20.96
N VAL A 44 -108.27 -64.90 20.30
CA VAL A 44 -107.63 -65.77 19.30
C VAL A 44 -107.03 -67.00 19.97
N VAL A 45 -106.27 -66.79 21.04
CA VAL A 45 -105.61 -67.83 21.82
C VAL A 45 -106.62 -68.80 22.45
N ASN A 46 -107.75 -68.29 22.97
CA ASN A 46 -108.82 -69.14 23.48
C ASN A 46 -109.49 -69.97 22.37
N ALA A 47 -109.63 -69.43 21.15
CA ALA A 47 -110.17 -70.17 20.01
C ALA A 47 -109.23 -71.28 19.52
N PHE A 48 -107.91 -71.05 19.52
CA PHE A 48 -106.92 -72.07 19.18
C PHE A 48 -106.92 -73.20 20.21
N ALA A 49 -106.87 -72.87 21.49
CA ALA A 49 -106.82 -73.87 22.56
C ALA A 49 -108.08 -74.74 22.65
N THR A 50 -109.27 -74.20 22.33
CA THR A 50 -110.54 -74.93 22.36
C THR A 50 -110.96 -75.54 21.01
N SER A 51 -110.10 -75.43 20.00
CA SER A 51 -110.33 -75.98 18.66
C SER A 51 -110.37 -77.51 18.66
N ALA A 52 -111.04 -78.09 17.65
CA ALA A 52 -111.03 -79.53 17.43
C ALA A 52 -109.61 -80.08 17.16
N GLU A 53 -108.74 -79.29 16.50
CA GLU A 53 -107.36 -79.67 16.23
C GLU A 53 -106.51 -79.71 17.51
N SER A 54 -106.67 -78.74 18.41
CA SER A 54 -106.03 -78.75 19.73
C SER A 54 -106.49 -79.94 20.57
N ALA A 55 -107.80 -80.23 20.58
CA ALA A 55 -108.34 -81.40 21.28
C ALA A 55 -107.86 -82.74 20.67
N ALA A 56 -107.56 -82.79 19.37
CA ALA A 56 -107.03 -83.98 18.70
C ALA A 56 -105.53 -84.19 18.98
N LEU A 57 -104.75 -83.11 19.05
CA LEU A 57 -103.30 -83.17 19.30
C LEU A 57 -102.96 -83.41 20.76
N TYR A 58 -103.65 -82.74 21.67
CA TYR A 58 -103.36 -82.79 23.10
C TYR A 58 -104.34 -83.67 23.87
N GLY A 59 -105.48 -84.05 23.30
CA GLY A 59 -106.51 -84.79 24.03
C GLY A 59 -107.28 -83.91 25.02
N SER A 60 -108.50 -84.32 25.37
CA SER A 60 -109.43 -83.53 26.19
C SER A 60 -109.15 -83.59 27.71
N ASN A 61 -108.18 -84.38 28.17
CA ASN A 61 -107.80 -84.56 29.58
C ASN A 61 -106.28 -84.75 29.76
N VAL A 62 -105.47 -83.88 29.15
CA VAL A 62 -104.00 -83.96 29.28
C VAL A 62 -103.52 -83.28 30.57
N THR A 63 -102.49 -83.85 31.21
CA THR A 63 -101.89 -83.27 32.41
C THR A 63 -101.06 -82.03 32.04
N PRO A 64 -100.91 -81.04 32.94
CA PRO A 64 -100.08 -79.86 32.69
C PRO A 64 -98.69 -80.19 32.15
N GLU A 65 -98.03 -81.21 32.69
CA GLU A 65 -96.69 -81.63 32.30
C GLU A 65 -96.64 -82.20 30.88
N ALA A 66 -97.66 -82.97 30.48
CA ALA A 66 -97.75 -83.53 29.13
C ALA A 66 -98.04 -82.42 28.10
N LEU A 67 -98.88 -81.44 28.45
CA LEU A 67 -99.16 -80.28 27.60
C LEU A 67 -97.88 -79.44 27.38
N ILE A 68 -97.15 -79.11 28.45
CA ILE A 68 -95.92 -78.34 28.38
C ILE A 68 -94.86 -79.07 27.55
N THR A 69 -94.71 -80.38 27.78
CA THR A 69 -93.73 -81.19 27.04
C THR A 69 -94.03 -81.25 25.55
N ALA A 70 -95.31 -81.36 25.17
CA ALA A 70 -95.72 -81.39 23.77
C ALA A 70 -95.48 -80.04 23.07
N ILE A 71 -95.75 -78.92 23.75
CA ILE A 71 -95.48 -77.57 23.21
C ILE A 71 -93.97 -77.36 23.00
N TYR A 72 -93.14 -77.78 23.95
CA TYR A 72 -91.68 -77.69 23.82
C TYR A 72 -91.14 -78.54 22.65
N GLN A 73 -91.71 -79.73 22.42
CA GLN A 73 -91.34 -80.56 21.27
C GLN A 73 -91.78 -79.95 19.94
N ASN A 74 -92.95 -79.32 19.90
CA ASN A 74 -93.48 -78.72 18.68
C ASN A 74 -92.77 -77.42 18.29
N LEU A 75 -92.31 -76.63 19.27
CA LEU A 75 -91.74 -75.30 19.05
C LEU A 75 -90.21 -75.26 19.08
N LEU A 76 -89.57 -76.18 19.79
CA LEU A 76 -88.11 -76.13 20.05
C LEU A 76 -87.40 -77.46 19.75
N HIS A 77 -88.14 -78.49 19.31
CA HIS A 77 -87.65 -79.84 19.02
C HIS A 77 -86.82 -80.47 20.15
N ARG A 78 -87.12 -80.08 21.40
CA ARG A 78 -86.49 -80.60 22.61
C ARG A 78 -87.49 -80.69 23.76
N ALA A 79 -87.19 -81.53 24.74
CA ALA A 79 -87.94 -81.55 25.99
C ALA A 79 -87.70 -80.26 26.81
N PRO A 80 -88.67 -79.82 27.64
CA PRO A 80 -88.45 -78.73 28.58
C PRO A 80 -87.38 -79.15 29.60
N ASP A 81 -86.51 -78.22 29.98
CA ASP A 81 -85.64 -78.46 31.12
C ASP A 81 -86.46 -78.52 32.42
N ALA A 82 -85.86 -79.10 33.45
CA ALA A 82 -86.56 -79.34 34.71
C ALA A 82 -87.08 -78.05 35.37
N ALA A 83 -86.39 -76.90 35.18
CA ALA A 83 -86.80 -75.62 35.76
C ALA A 83 -87.96 -75.00 34.96
N GLY A 84 -87.90 -75.04 33.63
CA GLY A 84 -88.98 -74.60 32.75
C GLY A 84 -90.26 -75.41 32.94
N LEU A 85 -90.16 -76.74 33.00
CA LEU A 85 -91.31 -77.61 33.26
C LEU A 85 -91.97 -77.29 34.61
N THR A 86 -91.16 -77.12 35.66
CA THR A 86 -91.66 -76.78 37.01
C THR A 86 -92.33 -75.39 37.03
N PHE A 87 -91.74 -74.40 36.36
CA PHE A 87 -92.27 -73.05 36.29
C PHE A 87 -93.66 -73.01 35.64
N TYR A 88 -93.81 -73.60 34.46
CA TYR A 88 -95.05 -73.57 33.72
C TYR A 88 -96.15 -74.43 34.36
N THR A 89 -95.80 -75.58 34.95
CA THR A 89 -96.77 -76.40 35.70
C THR A 89 -97.32 -75.64 36.91
N ASN A 90 -96.46 -74.95 37.67
CA ASN A 90 -96.90 -74.13 38.79
C ASN A 90 -97.76 -72.94 38.33
N ALA A 91 -97.38 -72.29 37.22
CA ALA A 91 -98.13 -71.16 36.67
C ALA A 91 -99.53 -71.56 36.16
N LEU A 92 -99.70 -72.80 35.66
CA LEU A 92 -101.01 -73.38 35.35
C LEU A 92 -101.81 -73.70 36.62
N ALA A 93 -101.16 -74.27 37.65
CA ALA A 93 -101.81 -74.61 38.91
C ALA A 93 -102.32 -73.39 39.69
N THR A 94 -101.61 -72.26 39.60
CA THR A 94 -102.02 -70.99 40.23
C THR A 94 -102.96 -70.15 39.37
N GLY A 95 -103.29 -70.61 38.15
CA GLY A 95 -104.13 -69.87 37.20
C GLY A 95 -103.48 -68.63 36.59
N THR A 96 -102.15 -68.48 36.75
CA THR A 96 -101.37 -67.38 36.15
C THR A 96 -101.35 -67.52 34.63
N PHE A 97 -101.17 -68.74 34.15
CA PHE A 97 -101.46 -69.11 32.77
C PHE A 97 -102.68 -70.02 32.74
N THR A 98 -103.46 -69.88 31.68
CA THR A 98 -104.47 -70.86 31.29
C THR A 98 -103.81 -71.85 30.33
N ALA A 99 -104.36 -73.05 30.19
CA ALA A 99 -103.98 -73.93 29.07
C ALA A 99 -104.10 -73.18 27.72
N GLY A 100 -105.06 -72.24 27.67
CA GLY A 100 -105.29 -71.27 26.63
C GLY A 100 -104.03 -70.54 26.17
N ASN A 101 -103.30 -69.83 27.03
CA ASN A 101 -102.22 -68.89 26.66
C ASN A 101 -100.79 -69.38 26.95
N LEU A 102 -100.65 -70.67 27.27
CA LEU A 102 -99.39 -71.27 27.66
C LEU A 102 -98.35 -71.31 26.52
N ALA A 103 -98.73 -71.66 25.29
CA ALA A 103 -97.74 -71.81 24.22
C ALA A 103 -97.15 -70.47 23.77
N LEU A 104 -97.96 -69.39 23.82
CA LEU A 104 -97.49 -68.04 23.58
C LEU A 104 -96.52 -67.55 24.67
N ALA A 105 -96.77 -67.94 25.93
CA ALA A 105 -95.86 -67.61 27.03
C ALA A 105 -94.51 -68.33 26.88
N ILE A 106 -94.52 -69.58 26.40
CA ILE A 106 -93.30 -70.34 26.11
C ILE A 106 -92.55 -69.72 24.93
N LEU A 107 -93.26 -69.38 23.84
CA LEU A 107 -92.72 -68.68 22.68
C LEU A 107 -92.08 -67.34 23.04
N GLY A 108 -92.74 -66.52 23.87
CA GLY A 108 -92.18 -65.26 24.33
C GLY A 108 -91.01 -65.40 25.32
N GLY A 109 -90.74 -66.62 25.81
CA GLY A 109 -89.66 -66.93 26.75
C GLY A 109 -88.40 -67.53 26.13
N VAL A 110 -88.38 -67.74 24.81
CA VAL A 110 -87.24 -68.34 24.08
C VAL A 110 -86.02 -67.41 24.08
N GLN A 111 -84.83 -67.99 24.23
CA GLN A 111 -83.56 -67.25 24.35
C GLN A 111 -82.41 -68.04 23.70
N ASN A 112 -81.32 -67.34 23.35
CA ASN A 112 -80.11 -67.94 22.77
C ASN A 112 -80.40 -68.72 21.47
N ALA A 113 -79.86 -69.93 21.30
CA ALA A 113 -80.02 -70.74 20.10
C ALA A 113 -81.50 -71.03 19.75
N ASP A 114 -82.39 -71.08 20.76
CA ASP A 114 -83.84 -71.26 20.53
C ASP A 114 -84.45 -70.11 19.70
N VAL A 115 -83.88 -68.89 19.75
CA VAL A 115 -84.33 -67.75 18.92
C VAL A 115 -84.04 -68.02 17.45
N LEU A 116 -82.90 -68.64 17.14
CA LEU A 116 -82.53 -68.97 15.76
C LEU A 116 -83.39 -70.11 15.22
N THR A 117 -83.72 -71.11 16.03
CA THR A 117 -84.64 -72.21 15.67
C THR A 117 -86.03 -71.67 15.32
N VAL A 118 -86.61 -70.84 16.19
CA VAL A 118 -87.93 -70.24 15.95
C VAL A 118 -87.91 -69.32 14.71
N GLN A 119 -86.83 -68.56 14.50
CA GLN A 119 -86.70 -67.71 13.31
C GLN A 119 -86.58 -68.53 12.01
N ALA A 120 -85.89 -69.67 12.03
CA ALA A 120 -85.77 -70.58 10.89
C ALA A 120 -87.10 -71.30 10.63
N GLU A 121 -87.79 -71.76 11.67
CA GLU A 121 -89.14 -72.35 11.56
C GLU A 121 -90.16 -71.34 11.02
N LEU A 122 -90.12 -70.09 11.48
CA LEU A 122 -90.97 -69.02 10.98
C LEU A 122 -90.71 -68.74 9.51
N THR A 123 -89.44 -68.67 9.10
CA THR A 123 -89.07 -68.42 7.70
C THR A 123 -89.49 -69.58 6.80
N ALA A 124 -89.21 -70.82 7.21
CA ALA A 124 -89.64 -72.02 6.50
C ALA A 124 -91.18 -72.14 6.42
N ALA A 125 -91.89 -71.86 7.51
CA ALA A 125 -93.35 -71.91 7.55
C ALA A 125 -93.98 -70.83 6.68
N ASN A 126 -93.42 -69.61 6.65
CA ASN A 126 -93.88 -68.53 5.78
C ASN A 126 -93.69 -68.90 4.29
N GLN A 127 -92.57 -69.51 3.93
CA GLN A 127 -92.33 -69.99 2.55
C GLN A 127 -93.28 -71.14 2.19
N PHE A 128 -93.56 -72.05 3.13
CA PHE A 128 -94.52 -73.13 2.95
C PHE A 128 -95.95 -72.62 2.74
N THR A 129 -96.41 -71.71 3.59
CA THR A 129 -97.74 -71.11 3.46
C THR A 129 -97.88 -70.30 2.16
N ALA A 130 -96.80 -69.64 1.70
CA ALA A 130 -96.80 -68.91 0.43
C ALA A 130 -96.83 -69.83 -0.80
N ALA A 131 -96.17 -70.99 -0.72
CA ALA A 131 -96.09 -71.96 -1.82
C ALA A 131 -97.30 -72.90 -1.91
N ALA A 132 -97.96 -73.21 -0.79
CA ALA A 132 -99.04 -74.17 -0.73
C ALA A 132 -100.40 -73.58 -1.16
N THR A 133 -100.77 -73.79 -2.44
CA THR A 133 -102.07 -73.33 -2.96
C THR A 133 -103.27 -74.13 -2.45
N THR A 134 -103.04 -75.36 -1.98
CA THR A 134 -104.06 -76.25 -1.37
C THR A 134 -103.49 -76.85 -0.08
N TYR A 135 -103.96 -76.35 1.06
CA TYR A 135 -103.51 -76.80 2.39
C TYR A 135 -104.69 -76.84 3.36
N SER A 136 -105.39 -77.98 3.40
CA SER A 136 -106.61 -78.15 4.19
C SER A 136 -106.80 -79.60 4.65
N GLY A 137 -107.35 -79.79 5.85
CA GLY A 137 -107.62 -81.11 6.44
C GLY A 137 -106.45 -81.74 7.19
N ASP A 138 -106.76 -82.80 7.94
CA ASP A 138 -105.84 -83.39 8.93
C ASP A 138 -104.58 -84.01 8.30
N THR A 139 -104.68 -84.58 7.10
CA THR A 139 -103.53 -85.18 6.40
C THR A 139 -102.53 -84.12 5.93
N ALA A 140 -103.02 -83.00 5.41
CA ALA A 140 -102.17 -81.87 5.05
C ALA A 140 -101.49 -81.29 6.31
N ALA A 141 -102.22 -81.22 7.44
CA ALA A 141 -101.67 -80.79 8.72
C ALA A 141 -100.52 -81.70 9.21
N VAL A 142 -100.59 -83.02 8.98
CA VAL A 142 -99.49 -83.97 9.30
C VAL A 142 -98.25 -83.69 8.44
N ILE A 143 -98.42 -83.47 7.13
CA ILE A 143 -97.31 -83.18 6.21
C ILE A 143 -96.61 -81.87 6.60
N GLY A 144 -97.39 -80.84 6.98
CA GLY A 144 -96.82 -79.58 7.47
C GLY A 144 -96.04 -79.74 8.78
N ARG A 145 -96.49 -80.60 9.70
CA ARG A 145 -95.73 -80.94 10.92
C ARG A 145 -94.42 -81.64 10.61
N THR A 146 -94.46 -82.62 9.70
CA THR A 146 -93.25 -83.35 9.28
C THR A 146 -92.25 -82.45 8.56
N PHE A 147 -92.71 -81.44 7.83
CA PHE A 147 -91.84 -80.45 7.19
C PHE A 147 -91.12 -79.59 8.24
N LEU A 148 -91.84 -79.06 9.23
CA LEU A 148 -91.21 -78.22 10.26
C LEU A 148 -90.33 -79.01 11.22
N SER A 149 -90.62 -80.28 11.50
CA SER A 149 -89.77 -81.10 12.38
C SER A 149 -88.36 -81.38 11.84
N GLN A 150 -88.06 -80.98 10.60
CA GLN A 150 -86.72 -81.09 10.00
C GLN A 150 -85.86 -79.84 10.21
N VAL A 151 -86.42 -78.77 10.76
CA VAL A 151 -85.63 -77.59 11.13
C VAL A 151 -84.78 -77.92 12.36
N SER A 152 -83.48 -77.67 12.28
CA SER A 152 -82.52 -78.03 13.32
C SER A 152 -82.17 -76.86 14.24
N THR A 153 -81.71 -77.19 15.45
CA THR A 153 -81.42 -76.24 16.54
C THR A 153 -80.17 -75.37 16.33
N ASP A 154 -79.44 -75.58 15.24
CA ASP A 154 -78.25 -74.83 14.82
C ASP A 154 -78.50 -73.91 13.61
N GLY A 155 -79.74 -73.87 13.08
CA GLY A 155 -80.15 -72.98 11.99
C GLY A 155 -79.53 -73.29 10.61
N THR A 156 -78.80 -74.40 10.47
CA THR A 156 -78.05 -74.75 9.25
C THR A 156 -78.87 -75.54 8.21
N THR A 157 -80.07 -76.01 8.58
CA THR A 157 -80.93 -76.86 7.73
C THR A 157 -81.94 -76.11 6.88
N GLU A 158 -82.17 -74.81 7.11
CA GLU A 158 -83.21 -74.03 6.41
C GLU A 158 -82.99 -73.98 4.89
N ALA A 159 -81.76 -73.69 4.43
CA ALA A 159 -81.46 -73.59 2.99
C ALA A 159 -81.59 -74.94 2.26
N ALA A 160 -81.22 -76.04 2.92
CA ALA A 160 -81.36 -77.39 2.39
C ALA A 160 -82.82 -77.85 2.38
N LEU A 161 -83.60 -77.49 3.40
CA LEU A 161 -85.03 -77.77 3.52
C LEU A 161 -85.85 -77.01 2.47
N LEU A 162 -85.52 -75.73 2.21
CA LEU A 162 -86.16 -74.91 1.18
C LEU A 162 -85.93 -75.44 -0.25
N THR A 163 -84.83 -76.15 -0.49
CA THR A 163 -84.57 -76.82 -1.78
C THR A 163 -85.57 -77.95 -2.07
N HIS A 164 -86.18 -78.53 -1.03
CA HIS A 164 -87.14 -79.64 -1.12
C HIS A 164 -88.59 -79.20 -0.89
N LEU A 165 -88.84 -77.88 -0.73
CA LEU A 165 -90.13 -77.29 -0.40
C LEU A 165 -91.26 -77.71 -1.37
N SER A 166 -90.96 -77.75 -2.68
CA SER A 166 -91.91 -78.14 -3.71
C SER A 166 -92.41 -79.59 -3.57
N SER A 167 -91.60 -80.50 -3.02
CA SER A 167 -91.99 -81.89 -2.81
C SER A 167 -93.03 -82.03 -1.68
N TYR A 168 -92.82 -81.31 -0.58
CA TYR A 168 -93.78 -81.29 0.53
C TYR A 168 -95.08 -80.57 0.15
N VAL A 169 -95.00 -79.47 -0.62
CA VAL A 169 -96.18 -78.74 -1.12
C VAL A 169 -96.99 -79.55 -2.13
N ASN A 170 -96.34 -80.33 -3.00
CA ASN A 170 -97.05 -81.24 -3.90
C ASN A 170 -97.75 -82.37 -3.13
N ALA A 171 -97.14 -82.88 -2.05
CA ALA A 171 -97.73 -83.91 -1.21
C ALA A 171 -99.01 -83.45 -0.49
N THR A 172 -99.12 -82.18 -0.11
CA THR A 172 -100.38 -81.65 0.48
C THR A 172 -101.51 -81.60 -0.55
N SER A 173 -101.19 -81.55 -1.85
CA SER A 173 -102.16 -81.53 -2.94
C SER A 173 -102.61 -82.94 -3.37
N ALA A 174 -101.86 -83.99 -3.03
CA ALA A 174 -102.11 -85.40 -3.41
C ALA A 174 -102.76 -86.26 -2.30
N ALA A 175 -103.01 -85.68 -1.12
CA ALA A 175 -103.42 -86.41 0.08
C ALA A 175 -104.90 -86.86 0.03
N THR A 176 -105.15 -88.13 -0.33
CA THR A 176 -106.43 -88.79 -0.10
C THR A 176 -106.26 -90.07 0.74
N THR A 177 -106.37 -89.91 2.06
CA THR A 177 -106.90 -90.89 3.05
C THR A 177 -106.01 -91.88 3.84
N ASP A 178 -104.67 -91.93 3.73
CA ASP A 178 -103.86 -92.76 4.68
C ASP A 178 -102.55 -92.09 5.16
N PRO A 179 -102.46 -91.67 6.44
CA PRO A 179 -101.27 -91.04 7.03
C PRO A 179 -100.05 -91.97 7.22
N THR A 180 -100.21 -93.30 7.11
CA THR A 180 -99.13 -94.25 7.45
C THR A 180 -98.19 -94.61 6.30
N GLN A 181 -98.55 -94.24 5.06
CA GLN A 181 -97.69 -94.48 3.89
C GLN A 181 -96.54 -93.48 3.74
N PHE A 182 -96.62 -92.30 4.36
CA PHE A 182 -95.65 -91.22 4.19
C PHE A 182 -94.36 -91.38 5.04
N ALA A 183 -94.42 -92.17 6.12
CA ALA A 183 -93.30 -92.32 7.07
C ALA A 183 -92.18 -93.26 6.57
N ASN A 184 -92.45 -94.08 5.55
CA ASN A 184 -91.51 -95.06 5.01
C ASN A 184 -90.73 -94.55 3.78
N GLU A 185 -90.99 -93.33 3.33
CA GLU A 185 -90.38 -92.70 2.14
C GLU A 185 -89.37 -91.59 2.51
N ILE A 186 -89.04 -91.52 3.81
CA ILE A 186 -88.03 -90.64 4.38
C ILE A 186 -86.72 -91.41 4.44
N SER A 187 -85.67 -90.86 3.87
CA SER A 187 -84.33 -91.45 3.90
C SER A 187 -83.76 -91.47 5.34
N PRO A 188 -82.71 -92.27 5.65
CA PRO A 188 -82.11 -92.34 7.00
C PRO A 188 -81.62 -90.99 7.56
N ASP A 189 -81.43 -90.04 6.65
CA ASP A 189 -80.99 -88.65 6.79
C ASP A 189 -82.16 -87.62 6.76
N GLY A 190 -83.41 -88.08 6.77
CA GLY A 190 -84.58 -87.25 7.08
C GLY A 190 -85.26 -86.56 5.89
N LEU A 191 -84.87 -86.84 4.64
CA LEU A 191 -85.38 -86.16 3.44
C LEU A 191 -86.25 -87.06 2.54
N LEU A 192 -87.26 -86.47 1.88
CA LEU A 192 -88.11 -87.16 0.90
C LEU A 192 -87.40 -87.30 -0.45
N THR A 193 -87.27 -88.52 -0.96
CA THR A 193 -86.42 -88.84 -2.13
C THR A 193 -87.17 -89.34 -3.38
N SER A 194 -88.50 -89.47 -3.36
CA SER A 194 -89.26 -89.95 -4.53
C SER A 194 -90.46 -89.06 -4.90
N THR A 195 -90.64 -88.83 -6.21
CA THR A 195 -91.75 -88.06 -6.80
C THR A 195 -92.87 -88.93 -7.38
N THR A 196 -92.87 -90.26 -7.20
CA THR A 196 -93.83 -91.13 -7.90
C THR A 196 -94.30 -92.33 -7.05
N ILE A 197 -95.54 -92.29 -6.56
CA ILE A 197 -96.28 -93.46 -6.06
C ILE A 197 -97.09 -94.04 -7.23
N VAL A 198 -96.69 -95.17 -7.84
CA VAL A 198 -97.59 -96.12 -8.54
C VAL A 198 -96.96 -97.54 -8.61
N ASP A 199 -97.59 -98.47 -7.87
CA ASP A 199 -97.96 -99.87 -8.19
C ASP A 199 -96.92 -100.93 -8.63
N THR A 200 -96.66 -101.86 -7.71
CA THR A 200 -96.64 -103.33 -7.82
C THR A 200 -96.33 -103.99 -9.17
N TYR A 201 -95.25 -104.79 -9.24
CA TYR A 201 -95.31 -106.11 -9.90
C TYR A 201 -94.58 -107.17 -9.09
N ALA A 202 -95.35 -108.18 -8.67
CA ALA A 202 -94.88 -109.39 -8.02
C ALA A 202 -94.19 -110.34 -9.00
N SER A 203 -93.17 -111.03 -8.47
CA SER A 203 -92.55 -112.31 -8.89
C SER A 203 -91.96 -112.46 -10.30
N GLY A 204 -90.61 -112.47 -10.37
CA GLY A 204 -89.84 -113.52 -11.05
C GLY A 204 -89.20 -113.20 -12.42
N THR A 205 -87.87 -113.00 -12.42
CA THR A 205 -86.87 -112.92 -13.53
C THR A 205 -86.56 -111.53 -14.14
N THR A 206 -85.27 -111.17 -14.15
CA THR A 206 -84.65 -109.85 -14.40
C THR A 206 -84.12 -109.65 -15.83
N PRO A 207 -84.03 -108.40 -16.37
CA PRO A 207 -83.31 -108.09 -17.61
C PRO A 207 -81.87 -107.59 -17.35
N THR A 208 -80.90 -108.04 -18.17
CA THR A 208 -79.46 -107.65 -18.14
C THR A 208 -79.02 -106.74 -19.31
N THR A 209 -79.96 -106.22 -20.09
CA THR A 209 -79.69 -105.36 -21.25
C THR A 209 -80.58 -104.12 -21.22
N GLY A 210 -79.99 -102.95 -21.46
CA GLY A 210 -80.71 -101.67 -21.53
C GLY A 210 -81.11 -101.09 -20.17
N ILE A 211 -80.33 -101.36 -19.13
CA ILE A 211 -80.62 -100.92 -17.76
C ILE A 211 -80.09 -99.50 -17.51
N THR A 212 -80.69 -98.75 -16.58
CA THR A 212 -80.22 -97.41 -16.15
C THR A 212 -79.14 -97.51 -15.06
N VAL A 213 -78.42 -96.42 -14.78
CA VAL A 213 -77.41 -96.41 -13.69
C VAL A 213 -78.02 -96.77 -12.33
N ALA A 214 -79.25 -96.33 -12.06
CA ALA A 214 -80.00 -96.69 -10.85
C ALA A 214 -80.29 -98.20 -10.77
N GLN A 215 -80.56 -98.84 -11.91
CA GLN A 215 -80.75 -100.29 -11.99
C GLN A 215 -79.41 -101.03 -11.84
N ALA A 216 -78.31 -100.51 -12.41
CA ALA A 216 -76.99 -101.08 -12.26
C ALA A 216 -76.46 -101.04 -10.82
N ALA A 217 -76.79 -100.01 -10.04
CA ALA A 217 -76.44 -99.91 -8.62
C ALA A 217 -77.04 -101.03 -7.74
N SER A 218 -78.12 -101.66 -8.22
CA SER A 218 -78.78 -102.79 -7.55
C SER A 218 -78.26 -104.17 -7.99
N LEU A 219 -77.32 -104.21 -8.93
CA LEU A 219 -76.71 -105.45 -9.44
C LEU A 219 -75.45 -105.83 -8.68
N THR A 220 -75.16 -107.13 -8.65
CA THR A 220 -73.94 -107.67 -8.06
C THR A 220 -72.67 -107.13 -8.76
N PRO A 221 -71.67 -106.63 -8.01
CA PRO A 221 -70.39 -106.17 -8.57
C PRO A 221 -69.73 -107.24 -9.48
N GLY A 222 -69.21 -106.82 -10.64
CA GLY A 222 -68.57 -107.70 -11.64
C GLY A 222 -69.49 -108.26 -12.72
N SER A 223 -70.79 -107.94 -12.70
CA SER A 223 -71.73 -108.31 -13.76
C SER A 223 -71.49 -107.48 -15.02
N THR A 224 -71.49 -108.09 -16.21
CA THR A 224 -71.47 -107.37 -17.49
C THR A 224 -72.89 -106.93 -17.84
N TYR A 225 -73.11 -105.63 -18.05
CA TYR A 225 -74.41 -105.07 -18.40
C TYR A 225 -74.26 -103.95 -19.43
N SER A 226 -75.26 -103.77 -20.29
CA SER A 226 -75.34 -102.61 -21.16
C SER A 226 -76.18 -101.54 -20.48
N LEU A 227 -75.53 -100.46 -20.07
CA LEU A 227 -76.23 -99.24 -19.70
C LEU A 227 -76.88 -98.65 -20.96
N ASN A 228 -78.10 -98.14 -20.83
CA ASN A 228 -78.70 -97.25 -21.80
C ASN A 228 -79.02 -95.94 -21.06
N ASP A 229 -77.96 -95.20 -20.76
CA ASP A 229 -78.03 -93.95 -19.99
C ASP A 229 -77.20 -92.86 -20.67
N THR A 230 -77.45 -91.62 -20.28
CA THR A 230 -76.81 -90.44 -20.91
C THR A 230 -75.45 -90.14 -20.31
N TRP A 231 -74.57 -89.51 -21.08
CA TRP A 231 -73.25 -89.06 -20.67
C TRP A 231 -73.35 -88.22 -19.40
N SER A 232 -74.30 -87.29 -19.30
CA SER A 232 -74.50 -86.47 -18.10
C SER A 232 -74.79 -87.30 -16.84
N ASN A 233 -75.43 -88.46 -17.00
CA ASN A 233 -75.76 -89.33 -15.88
C ASN A 233 -74.60 -90.26 -15.54
N VAL A 234 -73.89 -90.78 -16.55
CA VAL A 234 -72.74 -91.69 -16.38
C VAL A 234 -71.49 -90.96 -15.89
N SER A 235 -71.26 -89.73 -16.35
CA SER A 235 -70.05 -88.93 -16.07
C SER A 235 -70.12 -88.10 -14.78
N ASN A 236 -71.26 -88.08 -14.07
CA ASN A 236 -71.33 -87.41 -12.77
C ASN A 236 -70.48 -88.20 -11.74
N ALA A 237 -69.89 -87.52 -10.76
CA ALA A 237 -68.90 -88.14 -9.88
C ALA A 237 -69.43 -89.34 -9.07
N ALA A 238 -70.70 -89.32 -8.65
CA ALA A 238 -71.32 -90.39 -7.88
C ALA A 238 -71.54 -91.66 -8.73
N ASN A 239 -71.98 -91.46 -9.98
CA ASN A 239 -72.29 -92.53 -10.90
C ASN A 239 -71.05 -93.05 -11.63
N ALA A 240 -70.10 -92.17 -11.93
CA ALA A 240 -68.80 -92.51 -12.52
C ALA A 240 -68.04 -93.55 -11.68
N ALA A 241 -68.11 -93.46 -10.34
CA ALA A 241 -67.51 -94.45 -9.45
C ALA A 241 -68.21 -95.82 -9.52
N ILE A 242 -69.54 -95.83 -9.63
CA ILE A 242 -70.36 -97.04 -9.78
C ILE A 242 -70.04 -97.70 -11.14
N VAL A 243 -69.88 -96.89 -12.17
CA VAL A 243 -69.63 -97.33 -13.55
C VAL A 243 -68.18 -97.75 -13.76
N GLY A 244 -67.21 -97.05 -13.17
CA GLY A 244 -65.77 -97.32 -13.29
C GLY A 244 -65.32 -98.64 -12.66
N GLY A 245 -66.15 -99.25 -11.80
CA GLY A 245 -65.95 -100.62 -11.29
C GLY A 245 -66.49 -101.74 -12.20
N ALA A 246 -67.16 -101.40 -13.31
CA ALA A 246 -67.73 -102.37 -14.23
C ALA A 246 -66.71 -102.87 -15.26
N ALA A 247 -66.82 -104.14 -15.66
CA ALA A 247 -65.96 -104.75 -16.68
C ALA A 247 -66.24 -104.25 -18.13
N GLY A 248 -67.23 -103.38 -18.29
CA GLY A 248 -67.61 -102.75 -19.56
C GLY A 248 -69.05 -102.23 -19.52
N TYR A 249 -69.29 -101.09 -20.17
CA TYR A 249 -70.59 -100.42 -20.28
C TYR A 249 -70.68 -99.63 -21.59
N ALA A 250 -71.86 -99.20 -22.00
CA ALA A 250 -72.06 -98.35 -23.18
C ALA A 250 -72.77 -97.06 -22.77
N ILE A 251 -72.48 -95.94 -23.44
CA ILE A 251 -73.12 -94.64 -23.19
C ILE A 251 -73.96 -94.28 -24.40
N SER A 252 -75.24 -93.93 -24.18
CA SER A 252 -76.24 -93.85 -25.26
C SER A 252 -76.08 -92.65 -26.20
N ASP A 253 -75.37 -91.60 -25.76
CA ASP A 253 -75.26 -90.29 -26.38
C ASP A 253 -73.81 -89.76 -26.40
N ILE A 254 -72.83 -90.62 -26.73
CA ILE A 254 -71.43 -90.21 -26.92
C ILE A 254 -71.31 -89.24 -28.11
N GLY A 255 -71.28 -87.94 -27.81
CA GLY A 255 -70.89 -86.87 -28.73
C GLY A 255 -69.49 -86.33 -28.43
N ALA A 256 -69.03 -85.34 -29.20
CA ALA A 256 -67.81 -84.59 -28.90
C ALA A 256 -67.97 -83.89 -27.55
N GLN A 257 -67.16 -84.29 -26.56
CA GLN A 257 -67.26 -83.77 -25.21
C GLN A 257 -66.28 -82.63 -24.99
N THR A 258 -66.76 -81.51 -24.50
CA THR A 258 -65.89 -80.36 -24.17
C THR A 258 -65.77 -80.21 -22.67
N ASN A 259 -64.57 -79.91 -22.19
CA ASN A 259 -64.25 -79.57 -20.81
C ASN A 259 -64.55 -80.70 -19.81
N ILE A 260 -64.13 -81.92 -20.15
CA ILE A 260 -64.25 -83.07 -19.26
C ILE A 260 -63.01 -83.19 -18.37
N THR A 261 -63.18 -83.70 -17.16
CA THR A 261 -62.06 -83.96 -16.22
C THR A 261 -61.27 -85.21 -16.61
N VAL A 262 -60.08 -85.41 -16.05
CA VAL A 262 -59.30 -86.65 -16.23
C VAL A 262 -60.09 -87.87 -15.77
N ALA A 263 -60.85 -87.74 -14.68
CA ALA A 263 -61.73 -88.79 -14.19
C ALA A 263 -62.87 -89.11 -15.18
N GLN A 264 -63.44 -88.09 -15.83
CA GLN A 264 -64.45 -88.29 -16.86
C GLN A 264 -63.86 -88.84 -18.16
N ALA A 265 -62.67 -88.41 -18.57
CA ALA A 265 -61.96 -88.98 -19.70
C ALA A 265 -61.66 -90.47 -19.48
N SER A 266 -61.31 -90.86 -18.25
CA SER A 266 -61.22 -92.27 -17.86
C SER A 266 -62.54 -93.00 -18.03
N VAL A 267 -63.66 -92.45 -17.56
CA VAL A 267 -65.01 -93.04 -17.78
C VAL A 267 -65.29 -93.17 -19.28
N LEU A 268 -65.03 -92.14 -20.06
CA LEU A 268 -65.26 -92.17 -21.50
C LEU A 268 -64.41 -93.24 -22.19
N ALA A 269 -63.12 -93.32 -21.87
CA ALA A 269 -62.18 -94.28 -22.45
C ALA A 269 -62.52 -95.75 -22.14
N HIS A 270 -63.19 -96.02 -21.02
CA HIS A 270 -63.61 -97.37 -20.62
C HIS A 270 -65.01 -97.75 -21.14
N ALA A 271 -65.72 -96.85 -21.82
CA ALA A 271 -66.98 -97.18 -22.46
C ALA A 271 -66.74 -98.09 -23.69
N SER A 272 -67.42 -99.22 -23.74
CA SER A 272 -67.30 -100.24 -24.80
C SER A 272 -67.69 -99.75 -26.20
N ASN A 273 -68.46 -98.66 -26.28
CA ASN A 273 -68.84 -98.00 -27.53
C ASN A 273 -68.05 -96.71 -27.80
N TYR A 274 -66.99 -96.45 -27.02
CA TYR A 274 -66.00 -95.42 -27.31
C TYR A 274 -64.85 -96.03 -28.14
N ALA A 275 -64.64 -95.51 -29.34
CA ALA A 275 -63.57 -95.99 -30.23
C ALA A 275 -62.34 -95.10 -30.05
N SER A 276 -61.23 -95.67 -29.57
CA SER A 276 -59.99 -94.92 -29.43
C SER A 276 -59.46 -94.46 -30.80
N GLY A 277 -59.26 -93.14 -30.95
CA GLY A 277 -58.63 -92.53 -32.13
C GLY A 277 -59.53 -91.62 -32.97
N THR A 278 -60.71 -91.22 -32.49
CA THR A 278 -61.61 -90.24 -33.15
C THR A 278 -61.84 -88.98 -32.31
N ASP A 279 -60.98 -88.74 -31.34
CA ASP A 279 -61.37 -88.10 -30.09
C ASP A 279 -61.21 -86.57 -30.15
N THR A 280 -62.26 -85.84 -30.50
CA THR A 280 -62.36 -84.41 -30.22
C THR A 280 -63.01 -84.22 -28.85
N TYR A 281 -62.27 -84.55 -27.78
CA TYR A 281 -62.59 -84.03 -26.45
C TYR A 281 -61.55 -83.02 -25.99
N THR A 282 -62.00 -82.05 -25.21
CA THR A 282 -61.11 -81.10 -24.52
C THR A 282 -61.08 -81.42 -23.04
N LEU A 283 -59.87 -81.46 -22.47
CA LEU A 283 -59.67 -81.72 -21.05
C LEU A 283 -59.73 -80.42 -20.28
N SER A 284 -60.49 -80.41 -19.18
CA SER A 284 -60.53 -79.30 -18.23
C SER A 284 -60.51 -79.86 -16.81
N ASP A 285 -59.36 -79.74 -16.14
CA ASP A 285 -59.17 -80.26 -14.78
C ASP A 285 -58.09 -79.44 -14.06
N THR A 286 -57.86 -79.74 -12.78
CA THR A 286 -56.79 -79.14 -11.99
C THR A 286 -55.41 -79.53 -12.51
N ALA A 287 -54.43 -78.65 -12.34
CA ALA A 287 -53.04 -78.82 -12.73
C ALA A 287 -52.44 -80.10 -12.14
N ALA A 288 -52.80 -80.42 -10.91
CA ALA A 288 -52.36 -81.64 -10.24
C ALA A 288 -52.89 -82.91 -10.93
N ASN A 289 -54.17 -82.94 -11.28
CA ASN A 289 -54.77 -84.10 -11.96
C ASN A 289 -54.22 -84.27 -13.38
N LEU A 290 -54.09 -83.17 -14.13
CA LEU A 290 -53.54 -83.19 -15.49
C LEU A 290 -52.06 -83.57 -15.49
N ALA A 291 -51.25 -83.02 -14.58
CA ALA A 291 -49.83 -83.36 -14.50
C ALA A 291 -49.61 -84.80 -13.98
N ALA A 292 -50.45 -85.27 -13.06
CA ALA A 292 -50.41 -86.66 -12.60
C ALA A 292 -50.75 -87.63 -13.74
N ASP A 293 -51.76 -87.31 -14.56
CA ASP A 293 -52.05 -88.09 -15.76
C ASP A 293 -50.90 -88.02 -16.77
N ALA A 294 -50.39 -86.82 -17.08
CA ALA A 294 -49.28 -86.64 -18.01
C ALA A 294 -48.01 -87.42 -17.61
N ALA A 295 -47.79 -87.61 -16.31
CA ALA A 295 -46.68 -88.42 -15.78
C ALA A 295 -46.88 -89.94 -15.95
N THR A 296 -48.08 -90.41 -16.24
CA THR A 296 -48.34 -91.83 -16.56
C THR A 296 -47.74 -92.21 -17.92
N ASN A 297 -47.66 -93.51 -18.22
CA ASN A 297 -47.11 -94.04 -19.47
C ASN A 297 -45.73 -93.48 -19.84
N ASN A 298 -44.81 -93.44 -18.88
CA ASN A 298 -43.45 -92.90 -19.05
C ASN A 298 -43.42 -91.43 -19.55
N GLY A 299 -44.39 -90.61 -19.14
CA GLY A 299 -44.45 -89.20 -19.50
C GLY A 299 -45.18 -88.90 -20.81
N ALA A 300 -45.83 -89.91 -21.40
CA ALA A 300 -46.69 -89.74 -22.58
C ALA A 300 -48.15 -89.43 -22.22
N GLY A 301 -48.51 -89.53 -20.94
CA GLY A 301 -49.88 -89.41 -20.46
C GLY A 301 -50.77 -90.61 -20.80
N THR A 302 -51.89 -90.76 -20.09
CA THR A 302 -52.94 -91.73 -20.44
C THR A 302 -54.07 -91.04 -21.19
N TYR A 303 -54.43 -89.83 -20.76
CA TYR A 303 -55.51 -89.03 -21.34
C TYR A 303 -55.02 -87.67 -21.85
N VAL A 304 -54.04 -87.07 -21.16
CA VAL A 304 -53.25 -85.92 -21.63
C VAL A 304 -52.25 -86.45 -22.65
N THR A 305 -52.67 -86.53 -23.91
CA THR A 305 -51.89 -87.09 -25.03
C THR A 305 -51.91 -86.14 -26.22
N ALA A 306 -50.98 -86.34 -27.16
CA ALA A 306 -50.79 -85.44 -28.31
C ALA A 306 -52.07 -85.20 -29.13
N GLY A 307 -52.52 -83.94 -29.18
CA GLY A 307 -53.60 -83.48 -30.07
C GLY A 307 -54.92 -83.13 -29.38
N HIS A 308 -54.99 -83.23 -28.05
CA HIS A 308 -56.13 -82.80 -27.25
C HIS A 308 -55.95 -81.38 -26.73
N ASP A 309 -56.97 -80.51 -26.83
CA ASP A 309 -56.89 -79.23 -26.15
C ASP A 309 -57.05 -79.43 -24.63
N VAL A 310 -56.13 -78.86 -23.86
CA VAL A 310 -56.05 -78.99 -22.39
C VAL A 310 -56.22 -77.62 -21.75
N THR A 311 -57.16 -77.52 -20.81
CA THR A 311 -57.40 -76.34 -19.99
C THR A 311 -57.11 -76.68 -18.54
N VAL A 312 -56.19 -75.94 -17.94
CA VAL A 312 -55.90 -76.05 -16.51
C VAL A 312 -56.80 -75.09 -15.74
N THR A 313 -57.57 -75.59 -14.78
CA THR A 313 -58.62 -74.81 -14.11
C THR A 313 -58.14 -74.01 -12.90
N ASP A 314 -57.01 -74.38 -12.33
CA ASP A 314 -56.32 -73.68 -11.24
C ASP A 314 -54.92 -73.19 -11.68
N ALA A 315 -54.28 -72.37 -10.85
CA ALA A 315 -52.95 -71.87 -11.16
C ALA A 315 -51.92 -73.01 -11.02
N ALA A 316 -51.11 -73.20 -12.05
CA ALA A 316 -50.14 -74.29 -12.14
C ALA A 316 -48.71 -73.82 -11.90
N SER A 317 -47.88 -74.68 -11.30
CA SER A 317 -46.43 -74.48 -11.30
C SER A 317 -45.83 -74.73 -12.68
N ILE A 318 -44.67 -74.13 -12.96
CA ILE A 318 -43.92 -74.36 -14.19
C ILE A 318 -43.61 -75.85 -14.38
N ALA A 319 -43.35 -76.57 -13.29
CA ALA A 319 -43.09 -78.01 -13.33
C ALA A 319 -44.32 -78.80 -13.82
N GLN A 320 -45.52 -78.46 -13.36
CA GLN A 320 -46.76 -79.10 -13.79
C GLN A 320 -47.04 -78.83 -15.26
N ILE A 321 -46.91 -77.57 -15.71
CA ILE A 321 -47.10 -77.22 -17.12
C ILE A 321 -46.05 -77.88 -18.01
N SER A 322 -44.80 -77.95 -17.56
CA SER A 322 -43.75 -78.65 -18.29
C SER A 322 -44.07 -80.14 -18.48
N ALA A 323 -44.63 -80.79 -17.46
CA ALA A 323 -45.05 -82.18 -17.54
C ALA A 323 -46.23 -82.38 -18.52
N ILE A 324 -47.25 -81.51 -18.43
CA ILE A 324 -48.43 -81.55 -19.32
C ILE A 324 -48.01 -81.32 -20.78
N LYS A 325 -47.18 -80.30 -21.04
CA LYS A 325 -46.67 -79.96 -22.37
C LYS A 325 -45.74 -81.02 -22.96
N ALA A 326 -45.04 -81.77 -22.12
CA ALA A 326 -44.22 -82.89 -22.58
C ALA A 326 -45.07 -84.08 -23.07
N ALA A 327 -46.24 -84.29 -22.46
CA ALA A 327 -47.17 -85.36 -22.85
C ALA A 327 -48.06 -84.96 -24.05
N ASP A 328 -48.45 -83.69 -24.15
CA ASP A 328 -49.22 -83.14 -25.27
C ASP A 328 -48.46 -82.04 -26.03
N ALA A 329 -47.75 -82.45 -27.08
CA ALA A 329 -46.91 -81.55 -27.88
C ALA A 329 -47.68 -80.80 -29.00
N THR A 330 -48.95 -81.13 -29.25
CA THR A 330 -49.68 -80.66 -30.45
C THR A 330 -51.06 -80.07 -30.20
N GLY A 331 -51.65 -80.24 -29.00
CA GLY A 331 -52.89 -79.60 -28.59
C GLY A 331 -52.72 -78.17 -28.08
N THR A 332 -53.84 -77.43 -27.96
CA THR A 332 -53.85 -76.09 -27.36
C THR A 332 -53.86 -76.21 -25.84
N LEU A 333 -52.84 -75.67 -25.17
CA LEU A 333 -52.73 -75.66 -23.71
C LEU A 333 -53.07 -74.28 -23.14
N THR A 334 -54.18 -74.17 -22.40
CA THR A 334 -54.63 -72.94 -21.71
C THR A 334 -54.41 -73.08 -20.20
N TYR A 335 -53.70 -72.12 -19.59
CA TYR A 335 -53.31 -72.18 -18.18
C TYR A 335 -52.97 -70.80 -17.63
N ASN A 336 -53.10 -70.68 -16.31
CA ASN A 336 -52.52 -69.61 -15.50
C ASN A 336 -51.39 -70.21 -14.64
N LEU A 337 -50.39 -69.40 -14.31
CA LEU A 337 -49.24 -69.87 -13.52
C LEU A 337 -49.26 -69.36 -12.08
N ALA A 338 -48.72 -70.17 -11.17
CA ALA A 338 -48.32 -69.78 -9.83
C ALA A 338 -47.00 -70.46 -9.49
N ASP A 339 -45.91 -69.69 -9.43
CA ASP A 339 -44.58 -70.22 -9.11
C ASP A 339 -43.68 -69.13 -8.50
N SER A 340 -42.48 -69.52 -8.08
CA SER A 340 -41.45 -68.60 -7.62
C SER A 340 -40.87 -67.78 -8.78
N LEU A 341 -40.45 -66.56 -8.51
CA LEU A 341 -39.77 -65.65 -9.43
C LEU A 341 -38.55 -66.31 -10.06
N THR A 342 -37.82 -67.12 -9.29
CA THR A 342 -36.65 -67.86 -9.80
C THR A 342 -37.04 -68.84 -10.92
N ASN A 343 -38.20 -69.48 -10.80
CA ASN A 343 -38.69 -70.40 -11.83
C ASN A 343 -39.33 -69.65 -13.00
N LEU A 344 -40.05 -68.54 -12.74
CA LEU A 344 -40.70 -67.73 -13.77
C LEU A 344 -39.68 -66.99 -14.65
N ASP A 345 -38.62 -66.43 -14.06
CA ASP A 345 -37.58 -65.67 -14.76
C ASP A 345 -36.55 -66.56 -15.48
N ARG A 346 -36.50 -67.85 -15.15
CA ARG A 346 -35.49 -68.75 -15.72
C ARG A 346 -35.61 -68.76 -17.25
N PRO A 347 -34.54 -68.47 -18.02
CA PRO A 347 -34.64 -68.32 -19.48
C PRO A 347 -35.23 -69.53 -20.21
N ALA A 348 -34.95 -70.75 -19.71
CA ALA A 348 -35.47 -71.99 -20.24
C ALA A 348 -37.00 -72.15 -20.09
N ASN A 349 -37.62 -71.37 -19.21
CA ASN A 349 -39.06 -71.38 -18.93
C ASN A 349 -39.82 -70.25 -19.65
N SER A 350 -39.11 -69.36 -20.37
CA SER A 350 -39.72 -68.22 -21.08
C SER A 350 -40.85 -68.62 -22.04
N ALA A 351 -40.73 -69.76 -22.72
CA ALA A 351 -41.78 -70.29 -23.62
C ALA A 351 -43.03 -70.84 -22.92
N ILE A 352 -43.00 -70.95 -21.59
CA ILE A 352 -44.14 -71.31 -20.73
C ILE A 352 -44.73 -70.04 -20.10
N VAL A 353 -43.90 -69.05 -19.76
CA VAL A 353 -44.37 -67.82 -19.09
C VAL A 353 -44.90 -66.78 -20.08
N SER A 354 -44.26 -66.65 -21.25
CA SER A 354 -44.58 -65.59 -22.21
C SER A 354 -46.01 -65.71 -22.75
N GLY A 355 -46.78 -64.63 -22.63
CA GLY A 355 -48.16 -64.55 -23.13
C GLY A 355 -49.23 -65.13 -22.21
N HIS A 356 -48.87 -65.55 -21.00
CA HIS A 356 -49.78 -66.11 -20.00
C HIS A 356 -49.80 -65.27 -18.72
N ASP A 357 -50.95 -65.24 -18.02
CA ASP A 357 -51.06 -64.62 -16.70
C ASP A 357 -50.40 -65.51 -15.63
N TYR A 358 -49.70 -64.88 -14.69
CA TYR A 358 -49.00 -65.59 -13.62
C TYR A 358 -49.07 -64.87 -12.28
N THR A 359 -48.85 -65.60 -11.18
CA THR A 359 -48.77 -65.08 -9.81
C THR A 359 -47.47 -65.53 -9.15
N LEU A 360 -46.91 -64.70 -8.26
CA LEU A 360 -45.73 -65.04 -7.47
C LEU A 360 -46.10 -65.83 -6.22
N THR A 361 -45.38 -66.92 -5.95
CA THR A 361 -45.49 -67.69 -4.70
C THR A 361 -44.42 -67.33 -3.67
N ASP A 362 -43.48 -66.44 -4.01
CA ASP A 362 -42.41 -66.03 -3.10
C ASP A 362 -42.92 -65.19 -1.92
N PRO A 363 -42.12 -65.09 -0.83
CA PRO A 363 -42.34 -64.12 0.22
C PRO A 363 -42.43 -62.68 -0.31
N ALA A 364 -43.12 -61.82 0.44
CA ALA A 364 -43.23 -60.39 0.11
C ALA A 364 -41.88 -59.66 0.02
N ALA A 365 -40.76 -60.22 0.51
CA ALA A 365 -39.43 -59.61 0.39
C ALA A 365 -38.55 -60.40 -0.59
N LEU A 366 -38.33 -59.87 -1.79
CA LEU A 366 -37.63 -60.57 -2.88
C LEU A 366 -36.11 -60.29 -2.91
N GLY A 367 -35.63 -59.35 -2.10
CA GLY A 367 -34.21 -59.00 -2.03
C GLY A 367 -33.75 -58.14 -3.21
N ALA A 368 -32.49 -58.29 -3.62
CA ALA A 368 -31.91 -57.51 -4.72
C ALA A 368 -32.15 -58.19 -6.08
N LEU A 369 -32.84 -57.51 -6.98
CA LEU A 369 -33.23 -58.00 -8.30
C LEU A 369 -32.54 -57.18 -9.40
N SER A 370 -32.19 -57.84 -10.51
CA SER A 370 -31.85 -57.11 -11.74
C SER A 370 -33.10 -56.45 -12.33
N VAL A 371 -32.93 -55.52 -13.28
CA VAL A 371 -34.06 -54.90 -13.99
C VAL A 371 -34.93 -55.96 -14.66
N ALA A 372 -34.31 -56.97 -15.27
CA ALA A 372 -35.02 -58.06 -15.93
C ALA A 372 -35.84 -58.89 -14.92
N ASN A 373 -35.24 -59.25 -13.78
CA ASN A 373 -35.92 -60.00 -12.72
C ASN A 373 -37.10 -59.22 -12.14
N ALA A 374 -36.90 -57.93 -11.88
CA ALA A 374 -37.96 -57.06 -11.37
C ALA A 374 -39.10 -56.92 -12.39
N ALA A 375 -38.80 -56.85 -13.69
CA ALA A 375 -39.83 -56.76 -14.73
C ALA A 375 -40.70 -58.01 -14.78
N VAL A 376 -40.10 -59.20 -14.62
CA VAL A 376 -40.85 -60.45 -14.47
C VAL A 376 -41.72 -60.41 -13.21
N ALA A 377 -41.19 -59.95 -12.07
CA ALA A 377 -41.97 -59.82 -10.84
C ALA A 377 -43.16 -58.86 -11.00
N ALA A 378 -42.95 -57.70 -11.62
CA ALA A 378 -43.97 -56.67 -11.84
C ALA A 378 -45.10 -57.12 -12.79
N GLY A 379 -44.83 -58.05 -13.70
CA GLY A 379 -45.84 -58.63 -14.59
C GLY A 379 -46.77 -59.65 -13.92
N ALA A 380 -46.52 -60.05 -12.67
CA ALA A 380 -47.40 -60.98 -11.95
C ALA A 380 -48.72 -60.31 -11.55
N SER A 381 -49.84 -60.99 -11.72
CA SER A 381 -51.19 -60.45 -11.46
C SER A 381 -51.48 -60.18 -9.98
N ASN A 382 -50.75 -60.82 -9.06
CA ASN A 382 -50.78 -60.53 -7.63
C ASN A 382 -49.72 -59.50 -7.18
N PHE A 383 -48.99 -58.91 -8.12
CA PHE A 383 -48.02 -57.86 -7.83
C PHE A 383 -48.76 -56.54 -7.56
N VAL A 384 -49.03 -56.25 -6.28
CA VAL A 384 -49.53 -54.95 -5.87
C VAL A 384 -48.34 -54.00 -5.74
N SER A 385 -48.41 -52.83 -6.37
CA SER A 385 -47.42 -51.75 -6.18
C SER A 385 -47.25 -51.47 -4.67
N GLY A 386 -46.08 -51.81 -4.11
CA GLY A 386 -45.76 -51.69 -2.68
C GLY A 386 -46.07 -52.91 -1.80
N GLY A 387 -46.60 -54.00 -2.34
CA GLY A 387 -46.86 -55.25 -1.62
C GLY A 387 -45.67 -56.22 -1.56
N TYR A 388 -44.75 -56.11 -2.52
CA TYR A 388 -43.49 -56.85 -2.55
C TYR A 388 -42.31 -55.88 -2.44
N GLY A 389 -41.51 -56.00 -1.37
CA GLY A 389 -40.31 -55.20 -1.14
C GLY A 389 -39.09 -55.83 -1.80
N TYR A 390 -38.42 -55.07 -2.66
CA TYR A 390 -37.17 -55.45 -3.31
C TYR A 390 -36.28 -54.22 -3.55
N SER A 391 -34.99 -54.47 -3.80
CA SER A 391 -34.05 -53.46 -4.27
C SER A 391 -33.61 -53.80 -5.70
N LEU A 392 -33.22 -52.79 -6.46
CA LEU A 392 -32.68 -52.99 -7.80
C LEU A 392 -31.15 -53.04 -7.73
N SER A 393 -30.55 -54.05 -8.36
CA SER A 393 -29.10 -54.23 -8.44
C SER A 393 -28.72 -54.75 -9.83
N ASP A 394 -28.17 -53.86 -10.65
CA ASP A 394 -27.83 -54.17 -12.05
C ASP A 394 -26.71 -53.23 -12.55
N THR A 395 -26.32 -53.34 -13.81
CA THR A 395 -25.34 -52.46 -14.44
C THR A 395 -25.94 -51.07 -14.71
N ALA A 396 -25.09 -50.05 -14.74
CA ALA A 396 -25.50 -48.66 -15.01
C ALA A 396 -26.27 -48.53 -16.31
N ALA A 397 -25.87 -49.27 -17.35
CA ALA A 397 -26.53 -49.25 -18.65
C ALA A 397 -27.95 -49.83 -18.59
N ASN A 398 -28.15 -50.95 -17.89
CA ASN A 398 -29.47 -51.58 -17.77
C ASN A 398 -30.43 -50.72 -16.93
N LEU A 399 -29.94 -50.19 -15.80
CA LEU A 399 -30.73 -49.29 -14.93
C LEU A 399 -31.09 -47.98 -15.66
N ALA A 400 -30.13 -47.36 -16.34
CA ALA A 400 -30.39 -46.13 -17.10
C ALA A 400 -31.29 -46.36 -18.32
N ALA A 401 -31.23 -47.54 -18.96
CA ALA A 401 -32.08 -47.88 -20.08
C ALA A 401 -33.55 -48.06 -19.66
N ASP A 402 -33.82 -48.72 -18.52
CA ASP A 402 -35.19 -48.83 -18.00
C ASP A 402 -35.74 -47.48 -17.51
N ALA A 403 -34.89 -46.66 -16.86
CA ALA A 403 -35.25 -45.30 -16.47
C ALA A 403 -35.46 -44.35 -17.67
N GLY A 404 -34.95 -44.71 -18.86
CA GLY A 404 -34.70 -43.82 -20.00
C GLY A 404 -35.83 -43.62 -21.01
N THR A 405 -37.06 -44.06 -20.76
CA THR A 405 -38.17 -43.79 -21.69
C THR A 405 -38.82 -42.42 -21.40
N ASN A 406 -38.22 -41.34 -21.93
CA ASN A 406 -38.81 -40.01 -22.17
C ASN A 406 -40.09 -39.66 -21.37
N GLY A 407 -39.95 -39.43 -20.05
CA GLY A 407 -41.01 -38.85 -19.21
C GLY A 407 -42.10 -39.82 -18.73
N GLY A 408 -41.94 -41.12 -18.94
CA GLY A 408 -42.69 -42.16 -18.22
C GLY A 408 -41.84 -42.74 -17.09
N ALA A 409 -42.46 -43.12 -15.97
CA ALA A 409 -41.78 -43.99 -15.00
C ALA A 409 -41.29 -45.24 -15.76
N GLY A 410 -40.02 -45.61 -15.56
CA GLY A 410 -39.48 -46.86 -16.08
C GLY A 410 -40.36 -48.04 -15.67
N THR A 411 -40.20 -49.19 -16.33
CA THR A 411 -41.06 -50.35 -16.07
C THR A 411 -40.93 -50.79 -14.61
N VAL A 412 -39.73 -50.64 -14.03
CA VAL A 412 -39.42 -51.07 -12.65
C VAL A 412 -38.55 -50.09 -11.88
N VAL A 413 -37.71 -49.28 -12.53
CA VAL A 413 -36.95 -48.21 -11.86
C VAL A 413 -37.92 -47.05 -11.57
N THR A 414 -38.42 -47.01 -10.34
CA THR A 414 -39.39 -46.01 -9.85
C THR A 414 -38.96 -45.40 -8.52
N ALA A 415 -39.68 -44.35 -8.09
CA ALA A 415 -39.30 -43.44 -7.01
C ALA A 415 -39.07 -44.06 -5.61
N ASP A 416 -39.47 -45.31 -5.38
CA ASP A 416 -39.58 -45.91 -4.05
C ASP A 416 -38.59 -47.07 -3.80
N HIS A 417 -37.69 -47.37 -4.75
CA HIS A 417 -36.80 -48.53 -4.68
C HIS A 417 -35.35 -48.13 -4.34
N ASN A 418 -34.71 -48.87 -3.43
CA ASN A 418 -33.25 -48.76 -3.28
C ASN A 418 -32.55 -49.31 -4.52
N VAL A 419 -31.66 -48.52 -5.14
CA VAL A 419 -30.94 -48.89 -6.36
C VAL A 419 -29.44 -49.00 -6.11
N THR A 420 -28.83 -50.11 -6.54
CA THR A 420 -27.39 -50.33 -6.50
C THR A 420 -26.85 -50.52 -7.91
N VAL A 421 -25.93 -49.65 -8.32
CA VAL A 421 -25.23 -49.76 -9.59
C VAL A 421 -23.97 -50.60 -9.42
N THR A 422 -23.90 -51.73 -10.13
CA THR A 422 -22.87 -52.76 -9.91
C THR A 422 -21.52 -52.46 -10.59
N ASN A 423 -21.48 -51.54 -11.56
CA ASN A 423 -20.27 -51.10 -12.24
C ASN A 423 -20.12 -49.57 -12.19
N ALA A 424 -18.94 -49.08 -12.55
CA ALA A 424 -18.73 -47.63 -12.62
C ALA A 424 -19.59 -47.02 -13.75
N ALA A 425 -20.31 -45.95 -13.41
CA ALA A 425 -21.27 -45.28 -14.27
C ALA A 425 -20.75 -43.90 -14.70
N SER A 426 -21.18 -43.43 -15.88
CA SER A 426 -21.05 -42.01 -16.23
C SER A 426 -22.05 -41.17 -15.43
N ILE A 427 -21.78 -39.88 -15.27
CA ILE A 427 -22.70 -38.91 -14.70
C ILE A 427 -24.04 -38.96 -15.43
N ALA A 428 -24.03 -38.99 -16.77
CA ALA A 428 -25.26 -39.05 -17.56
C ALA A 428 -26.14 -40.28 -17.21
N GLN A 429 -25.52 -41.44 -16.96
CA GLN A 429 -26.25 -42.64 -16.55
C GLN A 429 -26.84 -42.50 -15.15
N ILE A 430 -26.08 -41.96 -14.18
CA ILE A 430 -26.60 -41.73 -12.83
C ILE A 430 -27.68 -40.65 -12.84
N THR A 431 -27.56 -39.59 -13.64
CA THR A 431 -28.60 -38.58 -13.81
C THR A 431 -29.90 -39.22 -14.30
N ALA A 432 -29.84 -40.10 -15.30
CA ALA A 432 -31.01 -40.83 -15.80
C ALA A 432 -31.66 -41.70 -14.71
N ILE A 433 -30.86 -42.43 -13.92
CA ILE A 433 -31.35 -43.29 -12.82
C ILE A 433 -31.92 -42.45 -11.68
N HIS A 434 -31.24 -41.38 -11.28
CA HIS A 434 -31.60 -40.51 -10.17
C HIS A 434 -32.90 -39.74 -10.42
N HIS A 435 -33.16 -39.32 -11.66
CA HIS A 435 -34.44 -38.69 -12.02
C HIS A 435 -35.65 -39.61 -11.81
N ALA A 436 -35.45 -40.93 -11.80
CA ALA A 436 -36.50 -41.91 -11.57
C ALA A 436 -36.67 -42.31 -10.09
N ASP A 437 -35.68 -42.07 -9.22
CA ASP A 437 -35.63 -42.54 -7.82
C ASP A 437 -35.51 -41.41 -6.78
N SER A 438 -36.59 -40.65 -6.54
CA SER A 438 -36.50 -39.50 -5.63
C SER A 438 -36.59 -39.83 -4.13
N THR A 439 -36.87 -41.09 -3.73
CA THR A 439 -37.00 -41.45 -2.30
C THR A 439 -36.20 -42.68 -1.86
N GLY A 440 -35.73 -43.52 -2.78
CA GLY A 440 -34.83 -44.64 -2.51
C GLY A 440 -33.38 -44.24 -2.31
N THR A 441 -32.58 -45.17 -1.76
CA THR A 441 -31.13 -45.00 -1.65
C THR A 441 -30.45 -45.46 -2.93
N LEU A 442 -29.74 -44.55 -3.60
CA LEU A 442 -28.94 -44.83 -4.80
C LEU A 442 -27.45 -45.00 -4.45
N THR A 443 -26.89 -46.20 -4.66
CA THR A 443 -25.47 -46.53 -4.40
C THR A 443 -24.73 -46.78 -5.72
N TYR A 444 -23.59 -46.11 -5.95
CA TYR A 444 -22.85 -46.18 -7.21
C TYR A 444 -21.38 -45.78 -7.08
N SER A 445 -20.62 -46.03 -8.15
CA SER A 445 -19.28 -45.46 -8.39
C SER A 445 -19.25 -44.83 -9.78
N LEU A 446 -18.38 -43.83 -9.99
CA LEU A 446 -18.35 -43.07 -11.23
C LEU A 446 -17.11 -43.37 -12.09
N LYS A 447 -17.28 -43.25 -13.40
CA LYS A 447 -16.21 -43.26 -14.39
C LYS A 447 -16.58 -42.31 -15.53
N ASP A 448 -15.95 -41.14 -15.55
CA ASP A 448 -16.29 -40.07 -16.49
C ASP A 448 -15.12 -39.11 -16.76
N THR A 449 -15.35 -38.10 -17.60
CA THR A 449 -14.38 -37.03 -17.86
C THR A 449 -14.25 -36.08 -16.66
N LEU A 450 -13.10 -35.44 -16.52
CA LEU A 450 -12.85 -34.45 -15.48
C LEU A 450 -13.85 -33.28 -15.57
N ALA A 451 -14.24 -32.90 -16.79
CA ALA A 451 -15.20 -31.83 -17.01
C ALA A 451 -16.58 -32.18 -16.41
N ASP A 452 -17.03 -33.42 -16.57
CA ASP A 452 -18.31 -33.87 -16.03
C ASP A 452 -18.25 -34.09 -14.50
N LEU A 453 -17.13 -34.57 -13.99
CA LEU A 453 -16.90 -34.78 -12.55
C LEU A 453 -16.72 -33.47 -11.77
N ASP A 454 -16.13 -32.43 -12.37
CA ASP A 454 -15.91 -31.12 -11.73
C ASP A 454 -17.10 -30.17 -11.89
N ASN A 455 -18.03 -30.45 -12.81
CA ASN A 455 -19.18 -29.59 -13.02
C ASN A 455 -19.98 -29.42 -11.72
N ALA A 456 -20.12 -28.17 -11.28
CA ALA A 456 -20.79 -27.83 -10.02
C ALA A 456 -22.23 -28.39 -9.93
N ALA A 457 -22.92 -28.52 -11.06
CA ALA A 457 -24.26 -29.11 -11.14
C ALA A 457 -24.28 -30.60 -10.72
N ASN A 458 -23.15 -31.29 -10.85
CA ASN A 458 -22.98 -32.71 -10.56
C ASN A 458 -22.33 -32.97 -9.20
N SER A 459 -21.98 -31.92 -8.45
CA SER A 459 -21.22 -32.01 -7.19
C SER A 459 -21.87 -32.92 -6.13
N THR A 460 -23.21 -32.95 -6.06
CA THR A 460 -23.96 -33.83 -5.16
C THR A 460 -23.86 -35.30 -5.54
N MET A 461 -23.64 -35.60 -6.83
CA MET A 461 -23.47 -36.96 -7.33
C MET A 461 -22.02 -37.46 -7.14
N VAL A 462 -21.06 -36.55 -7.17
CA VAL A 462 -19.64 -36.89 -7.02
C VAL A 462 -19.23 -36.95 -5.55
N SER A 463 -19.73 -36.03 -4.73
CA SER A 463 -19.40 -35.95 -3.31
C SER A 463 -19.77 -37.23 -2.56
N GLY A 464 -18.83 -37.77 -1.78
CA GLY A 464 -19.03 -38.99 -0.98
C GLY A 464 -18.95 -40.31 -1.75
N HIS A 465 -18.76 -40.27 -3.07
CA HIS A 465 -18.69 -41.45 -3.93
C HIS A 465 -17.29 -41.64 -4.53
N SER A 466 -16.91 -42.89 -4.80
CA SER A 466 -15.64 -43.19 -5.49
C SER A 466 -15.78 -42.97 -7.00
N TYR A 467 -14.75 -42.39 -7.62
CA TYR A 467 -14.75 -42.11 -9.06
C TYR A 467 -13.39 -42.37 -9.74
N SER A 468 -13.39 -42.43 -11.07
CA SER A 468 -12.19 -42.59 -11.92
C SER A 468 -12.31 -41.73 -13.19
N LEU A 469 -11.17 -41.27 -13.72
CA LEU A 469 -11.11 -40.45 -14.93
C LEU A 469 -11.12 -41.29 -16.21
N THR A 470 -11.77 -40.80 -17.25
CA THR A 470 -11.67 -41.32 -18.63
C THR A 470 -10.81 -40.47 -19.56
N ASP A 471 -10.36 -39.30 -19.10
CA ASP A 471 -9.53 -38.38 -19.87
C ASP A 471 -8.18 -39.00 -20.30
N PRO A 472 -7.53 -38.46 -21.35
CA PRO A 472 -6.13 -38.76 -21.64
C PRO A 472 -5.21 -38.42 -20.46
N ALA A 473 -4.05 -39.07 -20.38
CA ALA A 473 -3.04 -38.81 -19.35
C ALA A 473 -2.49 -37.37 -19.36
N ALA A 474 -2.80 -36.53 -20.35
CA ALA A 474 -2.45 -35.12 -20.37
C ALA A 474 -3.73 -34.27 -20.23
N LEU A 475 -3.97 -33.71 -19.03
CA LEU A 475 -5.20 -32.96 -18.71
C LEU A 475 -5.10 -31.46 -19.06
N GLY A 476 -3.95 -31.00 -19.56
CA GLY A 476 -3.76 -29.61 -19.96
C GLY A 476 -3.53 -28.66 -18.78
N ILE A 477 -4.26 -27.54 -18.74
CA ILE A 477 -4.16 -26.51 -17.70
C ILE A 477 -5.41 -26.60 -16.82
N LEU A 478 -5.20 -26.76 -15.51
CA LEU A 478 -6.27 -26.92 -14.52
C LEU A 478 -6.23 -25.79 -13.47
N SER A 479 -7.39 -25.39 -12.95
CA SER A 479 -7.44 -24.64 -11.68
C SER A 479 -7.06 -25.53 -10.50
N VAL A 480 -6.86 -24.95 -9.32
CA VAL A 480 -6.63 -25.73 -8.09
C VAL A 480 -7.81 -26.65 -7.81
N ALA A 481 -9.05 -26.16 -7.99
CA ALA A 481 -10.26 -26.96 -7.77
C ALA A 481 -10.31 -28.17 -8.71
N ASN A 482 -10.11 -27.95 -10.02
CA ASN A 482 -10.07 -29.01 -11.02
C ASN A 482 -8.99 -30.06 -10.72
N ALA A 483 -7.81 -29.59 -10.32
CA ALA A 483 -6.68 -30.46 -9.98
C ALA A 483 -6.97 -31.36 -8.76
N ARG A 484 -7.71 -30.85 -7.78
CA ARG A 484 -8.11 -31.63 -6.60
C ARG A 484 -9.16 -32.68 -6.95
N VAL A 485 -10.13 -32.34 -7.81
CA VAL A 485 -11.08 -33.34 -8.34
C VAL A 485 -10.31 -34.41 -9.12
N ALA A 486 -9.39 -34.04 -10.00
CA ALA A 486 -8.57 -35.03 -10.71
C ALA A 486 -7.77 -35.93 -9.76
N ALA A 487 -7.13 -35.37 -8.74
CA ALA A 487 -6.33 -36.11 -7.75
C ALA A 487 -7.17 -37.06 -6.87
N GLY A 488 -8.45 -36.76 -6.65
CA GLY A 488 -9.37 -37.63 -5.92
C GLY A 488 -9.81 -38.88 -6.71
N ALA A 489 -9.54 -38.94 -8.01
CA ALA A 489 -9.87 -40.09 -8.83
C ALA A 489 -9.00 -41.31 -8.50
N SER A 490 -9.64 -42.46 -8.32
CA SER A 490 -9.01 -43.72 -7.92
C SER A 490 -7.91 -44.22 -8.88
N ASN A 491 -7.96 -43.83 -10.16
CA ASN A 491 -6.97 -44.18 -11.18
C ASN A 491 -5.93 -43.08 -11.44
N PHE A 492 -5.92 -41.99 -10.67
CA PHE A 492 -5.06 -40.85 -10.94
C PHE A 492 -3.56 -41.21 -10.80
N ALA A 493 -3.18 -41.88 -9.72
CA ALA A 493 -1.80 -42.31 -9.49
C ALA A 493 -1.32 -43.38 -10.50
N SER A 494 -2.19 -44.31 -10.88
CA SER A 494 -1.85 -45.38 -11.84
C SER A 494 -1.90 -44.93 -13.30
N GLY A 495 -2.64 -43.86 -13.61
CA GLY A 495 -2.79 -43.30 -14.97
C GLY A 495 -1.66 -42.37 -15.42
N ASN A 496 -0.72 -42.02 -14.54
CA ASN A 496 0.39 -41.10 -14.82
C ASN A 496 -0.08 -39.75 -15.42
N TYR A 497 -1.14 -39.18 -14.85
CA TYR A 497 -1.72 -37.94 -15.35
C TYR A 497 -0.79 -36.73 -15.14
N THR A 498 -0.65 -35.91 -16.18
CA THR A 498 0.17 -34.70 -16.23
C THR A 498 -0.67 -33.47 -16.56
N TYR A 499 -0.38 -32.35 -15.91
CA TYR A 499 -1.04 -31.07 -16.12
C TYR A 499 -0.22 -29.92 -15.57
N SER A 500 -0.59 -28.71 -16.00
CA SER A 500 -0.13 -27.44 -15.43
C SER A 500 -1.25 -26.80 -14.63
N LEU A 501 -0.90 -25.91 -13.69
CA LEU A 501 -1.85 -25.17 -12.88
C LEU A 501 -1.99 -23.73 -13.36
N SER A 502 -3.21 -23.22 -13.39
CA SER A 502 -3.50 -21.81 -13.60
C SER A 502 -4.67 -21.37 -12.73
N ASP A 503 -4.44 -20.45 -11.80
CA ASP A 503 -5.46 -19.95 -10.88
C ASP A 503 -5.01 -18.59 -10.28
N THR A 504 -5.85 -18.00 -9.44
CA THR A 504 -5.53 -16.78 -8.70
C THR A 504 -4.42 -17.02 -7.66
N ALA A 505 -3.66 -15.97 -7.35
CA ALA A 505 -2.57 -15.99 -6.37
C ALA A 505 -3.03 -16.50 -5.00
N ALA A 506 -4.23 -16.09 -4.57
CA ALA A 506 -4.82 -16.50 -3.32
C ALA A 506 -5.13 -18.00 -3.29
N ASN A 507 -5.73 -18.54 -4.35
CA ASN A 507 -6.07 -19.96 -4.42
C ASN A 507 -4.81 -20.85 -4.47
N LEU A 508 -3.81 -20.47 -5.26
CA LEU A 508 -2.54 -21.19 -5.36
C LEU A 508 -1.75 -21.14 -4.05
N ALA A 509 -1.66 -19.98 -3.41
CA ALA A 509 -0.95 -19.84 -2.14
C ALA A 509 -1.66 -20.57 -0.99
N ALA A 510 -3.01 -20.53 -0.97
CA ALA A 510 -3.79 -21.27 0.01
C ALA A 510 -3.61 -22.79 -0.12
N ASP A 511 -3.60 -23.31 -1.35
CA ASP A 511 -3.34 -24.73 -1.61
C ASP A 511 -1.89 -25.13 -1.26
N ALA A 512 -0.90 -24.31 -1.65
CA ALA A 512 0.51 -24.51 -1.29
C ALA A 512 0.73 -24.52 0.24
N ALA A 513 -0.01 -23.69 0.99
CA ALA A 513 0.08 -23.61 2.44
C ALA A 513 -0.48 -24.85 3.18
N MET A 514 -1.23 -25.73 2.50
CA MET A 514 -1.81 -26.92 3.13
C MET A 514 -0.78 -28.04 3.45
N HIS A 515 0.52 -27.84 3.16
CA HIS A 515 1.71 -28.65 3.49
C HIS A 515 1.52 -30.16 3.85
N ASP A 516 2.13 -31.02 3.02
CA ASP A 516 2.41 -32.47 3.18
C ASP A 516 1.21 -33.44 3.32
N GLY A 517 0.02 -33.01 2.93
CA GLY A 517 -1.14 -33.90 2.76
C GLY A 517 -1.24 -34.47 1.35
N ALA A 518 -1.60 -35.74 1.22
CA ALA A 518 -2.06 -36.32 -0.04
C ALA A 518 -3.30 -35.53 -0.52
N GLY A 519 -3.13 -34.66 -1.51
CA GLY A 519 -4.23 -33.87 -2.08
C GLY A 519 -3.97 -32.39 -2.35
N THR A 520 -2.76 -31.86 -2.12
CA THR A 520 -2.39 -30.51 -2.61
C THR A 520 -2.21 -30.53 -4.13
N ALA A 521 -2.71 -29.50 -4.81
CA ALA A 521 -2.51 -29.33 -6.24
C ALA A 521 -1.10 -28.77 -6.52
N VAL A 522 -0.62 -27.80 -5.74
CA VAL A 522 0.72 -27.25 -5.88
C VAL A 522 1.73 -28.24 -5.27
N THR A 523 2.54 -28.84 -6.12
CA THR A 523 3.50 -29.90 -5.80
C THR A 523 4.76 -29.74 -6.65
N THR A 524 5.88 -30.27 -6.17
CA THR A 524 7.19 -30.16 -6.83
C THR A 524 7.19 -30.66 -8.27
N GLY A 525 7.65 -29.81 -9.18
CA GLY A 525 7.87 -30.10 -10.61
C GLY A 525 6.70 -29.74 -11.51
N ARG A 526 5.73 -28.97 -11.01
CA ARG A 526 4.50 -28.66 -11.74
C ARG A 526 4.55 -27.25 -12.31
N ASN A 527 4.29 -27.06 -13.61
CA ASN A 527 4.21 -25.68 -14.12
C ASN A 527 3.00 -24.96 -13.53
N VAL A 528 3.20 -23.76 -12.97
CA VAL A 528 2.19 -22.93 -12.31
C VAL A 528 2.13 -21.55 -12.96
N THR A 529 0.93 -21.09 -13.29
CA THR A 529 0.66 -19.73 -13.79
C THR A 529 -0.29 -19.02 -12.84
N VAL A 530 0.09 -17.85 -12.35
CA VAL A 530 -0.77 -16.99 -11.54
C VAL A 530 -1.52 -16.03 -12.46
N THR A 531 -2.85 -16.01 -12.38
CA THR A 531 -3.69 -15.26 -13.34
C THR A 531 -3.87 -13.79 -12.99
N ASP A 532 -3.68 -13.43 -11.73
CA ASP A 532 -3.75 -12.06 -11.20
C ASP A 532 -2.40 -11.62 -10.61
N SER A 533 -2.33 -10.39 -10.13
CA SER A 533 -1.15 -9.87 -9.45
C SER A 533 -1.04 -10.44 -8.04
N ALA A 534 0.13 -10.98 -7.69
CA ALA A 534 0.39 -11.63 -6.41
C ALA A 534 1.27 -10.78 -5.49
N SER A 535 1.10 -10.92 -4.18
CA SER A 535 2.10 -10.41 -3.23
C SER A 535 3.36 -11.28 -3.25
N VAL A 536 4.49 -10.74 -2.80
CA VAL A 536 5.74 -11.49 -2.69
C VAL A 536 5.57 -12.69 -1.76
N ALA A 537 4.81 -12.54 -0.67
CA ALA A 537 4.52 -13.62 0.26
C ALA A 537 3.75 -14.78 -0.39
N GLN A 538 2.77 -14.47 -1.26
CA GLN A 538 2.01 -15.49 -2.00
C GLN A 538 2.92 -16.26 -2.95
N ILE A 539 3.79 -15.58 -3.70
CA ILE A 539 4.73 -16.26 -4.62
C ILE A 539 5.75 -17.09 -3.85
N MET A 540 6.23 -16.64 -2.70
CA MET A 540 7.13 -17.44 -1.85
C MET A 540 6.46 -18.73 -1.38
N ALA A 541 5.20 -18.67 -0.93
CA ALA A 541 4.45 -19.86 -0.53
C ALA A 541 4.33 -20.87 -1.68
N ILE A 542 3.97 -20.39 -2.88
CA ILE A 542 3.85 -21.23 -4.08
C ILE A 542 5.20 -21.83 -4.48
N ARG A 543 6.26 -21.01 -4.53
CA ARG A 543 7.62 -21.43 -4.89
C ARG A 543 8.19 -22.45 -3.92
N HIS A 544 7.88 -22.32 -2.63
CA HIS A 544 8.32 -23.29 -1.63
C HIS A 544 7.69 -24.67 -1.85
N ALA A 545 6.42 -24.71 -2.25
CA ALA A 545 5.71 -25.95 -2.55
C ALA A 545 6.07 -26.55 -3.93
N ASP A 546 6.50 -25.73 -4.90
CA ASP A 546 6.92 -26.14 -6.24
C ASP A 546 8.36 -25.71 -6.57
N ALA A 547 9.33 -26.50 -6.08
CA ALA A 547 10.74 -26.14 -6.18
C ALA A 547 11.35 -26.28 -7.59
N THR A 548 10.71 -27.02 -8.51
CA THR A 548 11.31 -27.39 -9.81
C THR A 548 10.43 -27.13 -11.03
N GLY A 549 9.16 -26.75 -10.85
CA GLY A 549 8.28 -26.32 -11.93
C GLY A 549 8.55 -24.90 -12.41
N THR A 550 8.04 -24.57 -13.60
CA THR A 550 8.09 -23.19 -14.11
C THR A 550 6.95 -22.38 -13.47
N LEU A 551 7.29 -21.28 -12.80
CA LEU A 551 6.32 -20.38 -12.15
C LEU A 551 6.23 -19.05 -12.93
N THR A 552 5.05 -18.74 -13.48
CA THR A 552 4.77 -17.49 -14.22
C THR A 552 3.82 -16.61 -13.42
N TYR A 553 4.18 -15.33 -13.21
CA TYR A 553 3.41 -14.42 -12.34
C TYR A 553 3.68 -12.93 -12.63
N SER A 554 2.82 -12.08 -12.08
CA SER A 554 3.05 -10.64 -11.92
C SER A 554 2.92 -10.27 -10.44
N LEU A 555 3.60 -9.22 -9.99
CA LEU A 555 3.59 -8.82 -8.57
C LEU A 555 2.79 -7.55 -8.32
N ALA A 556 2.08 -7.50 -7.20
CA ALA A 556 1.56 -6.26 -6.62
C ALA A 556 1.84 -6.28 -5.11
N ASP A 557 2.73 -5.40 -4.67
CA ASP A 557 3.15 -5.33 -3.26
C ASP A 557 3.68 -3.93 -2.92
N SER A 558 4.01 -3.72 -1.65
CA SER A 558 4.70 -2.52 -1.18
C SER A 558 6.12 -2.44 -1.71
N LEU A 559 6.64 -1.23 -1.90
CA LEU A 559 8.01 -0.95 -2.33
C LEU A 559 9.02 -1.62 -1.39
N ALA A 560 8.75 -1.62 -0.09
CA ALA A 560 9.60 -2.27 0.90
C ALA A 560 9.72 -3.78 0.66
N ASN A 561 8.64 -4.45 0.26
CA ASN A 561 8.67 -5.88 -0.07
C ASN A 561 9.30 -6.14 -1.44
N LEU A 562 9.09 -5.27 -2.42
CA LEU A 562 9.66 -5.43 -3.76
C LEU A 562 11.17 -5.16 -3.80
N ASP A 563 11.66 -4.17 -3.05
CA ASP A 563 13.09 -3.82 -3.01
C ASP A 563 13.92 -4.73 -2.07
N ASN A 564 13.26 -5.45 -1.15
CA ASN A 564 13.96 -6.31 -0.20
C ASN A 564 14.95 -7.23 -0.93
N ALA A 565 16.21 -7.19 -0.48
CA ALA A 565 17.31 -7.93 -1.08
C ALA A 565 17.02 -9.44 -1.23
N ALA A 566 16.27 -10.02 -0.29
CA ALA A 566 15.86 -11.43 -0.32
C ALA A 566 14.86 -11.73 -1.45
N ASN A 567 14.14 -10.72 -1.94
CA ASN A 567 13.04 -10.84 -2.88
C ASN A 567 13.44 -10.47 -4.32
N ARG A 568 14.64 -9.92 -4.53
CA ARG A 568 15.09 -9.42 -5.86
C ARG A 568 15.05 -10.47 -6.97
N THR A 569 15.30 -11.75 -6.66
CA THR A 569 15.21 -12.84 -7.64
C THR A 569 13.77 -13.15 -8.04
N LEU A 570 12.78 -12.79 -7.21
CA LEU A 570 11.37 -12.90 -7.55
C LEU A 570 10.90 -11.70 -8.40
N VAL A 571 11.44 -10.51 -8.16
CA VAL A 571 11.04 -9.28 -8.88
C VAL A 571 11.75 -9.18 -10.24
N SER A 572 13.03 -9.56 -10.30
CA SER A 572 13.83 -9.46 -11.51
C SER A 572 13.21 -10.23 -12.69
N GLY A 573 13.08 -9.57 -13.83
CA GLY A 573 12.52 -10.14 -15.06
C GLY A 573 10.99 -10.28 -15.09
N HIS A 574 10.28 -9.84 -14.04
CA HIS A 574 8.83 -9.92 -13.94
C HIS A 574 8.20 -8.52 -13.89
N SER A 575 6.95 -8.40 -14.35
CA SER A 575 6.19 -7.14 -14.23
C SER A 575 5.65 -6.98 -12.81
N TYR A 576 5.69 -5.76 -12.27
CA TYR A 576 5.17 -5.45 -10.94
C TYR A 576 4.50 -4.08 -10.85
N SER A 577 3.68 -3.89 -9.82
CA SER A 577 3.02 -2.62 -9.47
C SER A 577 3.13 -2.34 -7.97
N LEU A 578 3.15 -1.06 -7.59
CA LEU A 578 3.16 -0.64 -6.18
C LEU A 578 1.75 -0.65 -5.59
N THR A 579 1.63 -1.13 -4.35
CA THR A 579 0.40 -1.00 -3.55
C THR A 579 0.47 0.11 -2.51
N ASP A 580 1.62 0.78 -2.36
CA ASP A 580 1.78 1.89 -1.43
C ASP A 580 0.90 3.10 -1.79
N PRO A 581 0.59 3.97 -0.82
CA PRO A 581 0.04 5.29 -1.07
C PRO A 581 0.94 6.09 -2.03
N ALA A 582 0.34 7.06 -2.74
CA ALA A 582 1.08 7.90 -3.69
C ALA A 582 2.28 8.65 -3.07
N ALA A 583 2.31 8.88 -1.75
CA ALA A 583 3.46 9.45 -1.06
C ALA A 583 4.38 8.35 -0.53
N LEU A 584 5.51 8.11 -1.20
CA LEU A 584 6.48 7.05 -0.84
C LEU A 584 7.50 7.50 0.23
N GLY A 585 7.51 8.78 0.58
CA GLY A 585 8.49 9.34 1.52
C GLY A 585 9.89 9.46 0.90
N ALA A 586 10.91 9.31 1.74
CA ALA A 586 12.31 9.46 1.34
C ALA A 586 12.89 8.12 0.87
N LEU A 587 13.40 8.10 -0.36
CA LEU A 587 13.91 6.92 -1.06
C LEU A 587 15.40 7.08 -1.39
N SER A 588 16.19 6.00 -1.24
CA SER A 588 17.50 5.95 -1.87
C SER A 588 17.37 5.94 -3.41
N VAL A 589 18.45 6.22 -4.14
CA VAL A 589 18.46 6.12 -5.61
C VAL A 589 18.10 4.71 -6.08
N ALA A 590 18.55 3.68 -5.35
CA ALA A 590 18.20 2.29 -5.64
C ALA A 590 16.71 2.02 -5.43
N ASN A 591 16.12 2.54 -4.34
CA ASN A 591 14.69 2.42 -4.08
C ASN A 591 13.85 3.14 -5.13
N ALA A 592 14.27 4.34 -5.55
CA ALA A 592 13.61 5.10 -6.60
C ALA A 592 13.64 4.35 -7.95
N ALA A 593 14.75 3.67 -8.27
CA ALA A 593 14.84 2.82 -9.46
C ALA A 593 13.87 1.64 -9.45
N VAL A 594 13.70 0.97 -8.30
CA VAL A 594 12.69 -0.08 -8.15
C VAL A 594 11.28 0.51 -8.27
N ALA A 595 11.00 1.64 -7.62
CA ALA A 595 9.70 2.30 -7.73
C ALA A 595 9.37 2.69 -9.18
N ALA A 596 10.32 3.27 -9.91
CA ALA A 596 10.16 3.69 -11.30
C ALA A 596 9.95 2.52 -12.27
N GLY A 597 10.46 1.33 -11.94
CA GLY A 597 10.21 0.11 -12.70
C GLY A 597 8.78 -0.45 -12.55
N ALA A 598 8.00 0.05 -11.59
CA ALA A 598 6.63 -0.38 -11.38
C ALA A 598 5.71 0.17 -12.49
N SER A 599 4.87 -0.71 -13.03
CA SER A 599 3.96 -0.40 -14.15
C SER A 599 2.96 0.73 -13.90
N ASN A 600 2.61 0.98 -12.64
CA ASN A 600 1.68 2.03 -12.22
C ASN A 600 2.36 3.31 -11.71
N PHE A 601 3.69 3.41 -11.75
CA PHE A 601 4.42 4.53 -11.15
C PHE A 601 4.05 5.89 -11.78
N THR A 602 4.12 6.00 -13.12
CA THR A 602 3.80 7.25 -13.82
C THR A 602 2.31 7.59 -13.75
N SER A 603 1.43 6.59 -13.84
CA SER A 603 -0.03 6.80 -13.78
C SER A 603 -0.54 7.09 -12.37
N GLY A 604 0.18 6.65 -11.34
CA GLY A 604 -0.22 6.78 -9.94
C GLY A 604 0.10 8.14 -9.32
N GLY A 605 0.87 8.99 -10.01
CA GLY A 605 1.26 10.30 -9.49
C GLY A 605 2.09 10.21 -8.21
N TYR A 606 2.97 9.20 -8.12
CA TYR A 606 3.76 8.96 -6.92
C TYR A 606 4.73 10.12 -6.64
N MET A 607 4.66 10.66 -5.44
CA MET A 607 5.54 11.69 -4.91
C MET A 607 6.55 11.08 -3.94
N TYR A 608 7.82 11.42 -4.11
CA TYR A 608 8.91 10.97 -3.25
C TYR A 608 9.99 12.05 -3.15
N SER A 609 10.76 11.98 -2.07
CA SER A 609 12.03 12.68 -1.92
C SER A 609 13.17 11.67 -2.01
N LEU A 610 14.37 12.15 -2.32
CA LEU A 610 15.57 11.31 -2.36
C LEU A 610 16.38 11.47 -1.09
N ASN A 611 16.83 10.37 -0.49
CA ASN A 611 17.81 10.37 0.58
C ASN A 611 18.89 9.31 0.35
N ASP A 612 20.09 9.74 -0.02
CA ASP A 612 21.18 8.80 -0.31
C ASP A 612 22.54 9.45 -0.02
N THR A 613 23.61 8.69 -0.20
CA THR A 613 24.99 9.20 -0.13
C THR A 613 25.27 10.13 -1.31
N ALA A 614 26.17 11.10 -1.12
CA ALA A 614 26.57 12.06 -2.14
C ALA A 614 27.05 11.34 -3.41
N ALA A 615 27.80 10.25 -3.26
CA ALA A 615 28.31 9.45 -4.37
C ALA A 615 27.18 8.86 -5.23
N ASN A 616 26.14 8.30 -4.60
CA ASN A 616 25.01 7.71 -5.32
C ASN A 616 24.16 8.77 -6.01
N LEU A 617 23.91 9.90 -5.33
CA LEU A 617 23.17 11.02 -5.91
C LEU A 617 23.91 11.64 -7.12
N ILE A 618 25.24 11.75 -7.07
CA ILE A 618 26.04 12.23 -8.20
C ILE A 618 26.05 11.23 -9.34
N ALA A 619 26.19 9.94 -9.04
CA ALA A 619 26.15 8.90 -10.06
C ALA A 619 24.83 8.95 -10.84
N ASP A 620 23.72 9.18 -10.14
CA ASP A 620 22.43 9.43 -10.80
C ASP A 620 22.40 10.76 -11.53
N ALA A 621 22.78 11.88 -10.90
CA ALA A 621 22.78 13.21 -11.50
C ALA A 621 23.60 13.29 -12.80
N ALA A 622 24.68 12.49 -12.92
CA ALA A 622 25.50 12.40 -14.12
C ALA A 622 24.84 11.65 -15.29
N THR A 623 23.74 10.93 -15.04
CA THR A 623 22.95 10.29 -16.10
C THR A 623 22.17 11.33 -16.92
N ASN A 624 21.61 10.90 -18.06
CA ASN A 624 20.79 11.74 -18.94
C ASN A 624 21.45 13.09 -19.30
N ASN A 625 22.74 13.06 -19.66
CA ASN A 625 23.54 14.25 -19.98
C ASN A 625 23.58 15.30 -18.86
N GLY A 626 23.58 14.86 -17.60
CA GLY A 626 23.64 15.76 -16.43
C GLY A 626 22.28 16.21 -15.92
N ALA A 627 21.17 15.70 -16.47
CA ALA A 627 19.82 15.99 -15.98
C ALA A 627 19.37 15.06 -14.85
N GLY A 628 20.11 13.96 -14.60
CA GLY A 628 19.72 12.90 -13.68
C GLY A 628 18.60 12.00 -14.20
N THR A 629 18.46 10.81 -13.62
CA THR A 629 17.31 9.92 -13.90
C THR A 629 16.26 10.08 -12.81
N TYR A 630 16.71 10.24 -11.56
CA TYR A 630 15.84 10.43 -10.40
C TYR A 630 16.12 11.77 -9.70
N VAL A 631 17.38 12.19 -9.61
CA VAL A 631 17.80 13.54 -9.18
C VAL A 631 17.48 14.50 -10.31
N THR A 632 16.23 14.95 -10.36
CA THR A 632 15.69 15.81 -11.41
C THR A 632 14.96 16.99 -10.79
N ALA A 633 14.78 18.07 -11.58
CA ALA A 633 14.19 19.32 -11.11
C ALA A 633 12.84 19.13 -10.40
N GLY A 634 12.79 19.51 -9.12
CA GLY A 634 11.54 19.60 -8.33
C GLY A 634 11.34 18.47 -7.31
N HIS A 635 12.31 17.57 -7.17
CA HIS A 635 12.33 16.57 -6.10
C HIS A 635 13.14 17.06 -4.90
N ASP A 636 12.62 16.93 -3.68
CA ASP A 636 13.44 17.21 -2.50
C ASP A 636 14.56 16.14 -2.38
N VAL A 637 15.80 16.57 -2.15
CA VAL A 637 16.99 15.71 -2.06
C VAL A 637 17.68 15.92 -0.72
N THR A 638 18.02 14.83 -0.04
CA THR A 638 18.78 14.81 1.21
C THR A 638 20.06 14.00 1.00
N VAL A 639 21.21 14.64 1.21
CA VAL A 639 22.51 13.98 1.23
C VAL A 639 22.77 13.45 2.65
N THR A 640 22.95 12.15 2.78
CA THR A 640 22.99 11.45 4.07
C THR A 640 24.38 11.44 4.73
N ASP A 641 25.44 11.55 3.92
CA ASP A 641 26.82 11.72 4.34
C ASP A 641 27.29 13.17 4.13
N ALA A 642 28.45 13.50 4.72
CA ALA A 642 29.05 14.80 4.50
C ALA A 642 29.66 14.87 3.10
N ALA A 643 29.39 15.95 2.37
CA ALA A 643 29.79 16.12 0.98
C ALA A 643 30.64 17.37 0.77
N SER A 644 31.52 17.35 -0.23
CA SER A 644 32.26 18.56 -0.62
C SER A 644 31.35 19.57 -1.33
N ILE A 645 31.75 20.83 -1.36
CA ILE A 645 31.03 21.90 -2.04
C ILE A 645 30.88 21.59 -3.54
N ALA A 646 31.89 20.95 -4.14
CA ALA A 646 31.85 20.51 -5.53
C ALA A 646 30.78 19.42 -5.76
N GLN A 647 30.67 18.46 -4.83
CA GLN A 647 29.65 17.40 -4.88
C GLN A 647 28.24 17.98 -4.77
N ILE A 648 28.01 18.89 -3.82
CA ILE A 648 26.72 19.57 -3.66
C ILE A 648 26.37 20.42 -4.89
N SER A 649 27.36 21.11 -5.47
CA SER A 649 27.15 21.90 -6.69
C SER A 649 26.71 21.03 -7.88
N ALA A 650 27.25 19.81 -8.00
CA ALA A 650 26.84 18.87 -9.05
C ALA A 650 25.40 18.37 -8.86
N ILE A 651 25.01 18.02 -7.63
CA ILE A 651 23.65 17.58 -7.31
C ILE A 651 22.65 18.73 -7.56
N LYS A 652 22.98 19.94 -7.11
CA LYS A 652 22.16 21.15 -7.31
C LYS A 652 21.98 21.55 -8.77
N ALA A 653 22.95 21.22 -9.64
CA ALA A 653 22.83 21.47 -11.07
C ALA A 653 21.78 20.58 -11.76
N ALA A 654 21.61 19.35 -11.28
CA ALA A 654 20.61 18.41 -11.78
C ALA A 654 19.20 18.67 -11.20
N ASP A 655 19.12 19.06 -9.93
CA ASP A 655 17.88 19.47 -9.26
C ASP A 655 17.86 20.98 -8.95
N ALA A 656 17.48 21.76 -9.95
CA ALA A 656 17.50 23.22 -9.83
C ALA A 656 16.35 23.81 -8.98
N THR A 657 15.32 23.03 -8.67
CA THR A 657 14.06 23.55 -8.08
C THR A 657 13.57 22.82 -6.83
N GLY A 658 14.10 21.65 -6.50
CA GLY A 658 13.80 20.92 -5.26
C GLY A 658 14.56 21.47 -4.04
N THR A 659 14.13 21.06 -2.84
CA THR A 659 14.83 21.41 -1.60
C THR A 659 16.02 20.47 -1.42
N LEU A 660 17.23 21.01 -1.33
CA LEU A 660 18.46 20.24 -1.10
C LEU A 660 18.92 20.37 0.37
N THR A 661 18.94 19.26 1.12
CA THR A 661 19.41 19.17 2.52
C THR A 661 20.72 18.39 2.59
N TYR A 662 21.75 18.92 3.25
CA TYR A 662 23.09 18.32 3.27
C TYR A 662 23.94 18.80 4.45
N ASN A 663 24.96 18.02 4.78
CA ASN A 663 26.09 18.46 5.60
C ASN A 663 27.33 18.57 4.71
N LEU A 664 28.20 19.54 4.99
CA LEU A 664 29.42 19.73 4.21
C LEU A 664 30.64 19.12 4.90
N ALA A 665 31.59 18.66 4.09
CA ALA A 665 32.96 18.38 4.50
C ALA A 665 33.91 18.88 3.41
N ASP A 666 34.64 19.95 3.68
CA ASP A 666 35.55 20.57 2.71
C ASP A 666 36.71 21.31 3.40
N SER A 667 37.64 21.86 2.63
CA SER A 667 38.73 22.67 3.15
C SER A 667 38.24 24.04 3.61
N LEU A 668 38.94 24.66 4.56
CA LEU A 668 38.66 26.02 5.05
C LEU A 668 38.67 27.02 3.89
N ALA A 669 39.62 26.88 2.97
CA ALA A 669 39.70 27.74 1.79
C ALA A 669 38.44 27.65 0.90
N ASN A 670 37.78 26.49 0.85
CA ASN A 670 36.54 26.33 0.11
C ASN A 670 35.33 26.81 0.90
N LEU A 671 35.31 26.59 2.22
CA LEU A 671 34.22 27.00 3.12
C LEU A 671 34.15 28.52 3.28
N ASP A 672 35.30 29.19 3.37
CA ASP A 672 35.39 30.65 3.52
C ASP A 672 35.24 31.40 2.19
N ASN A 673 35.43 30.72 1.06
CA ASN A 673 35.32 31.37 -0.25
C ASN A 673 33.94 32.05 -0.43
N PRO A 674 33.88 33.38 -0.61
CA PRO A 674 32.61 34.10 -0.76
C PRO A 674 31.75 33.59 -1.93
N ALA A 675 32.37 33.03 -2.98
CA ALA A 675 31.66 32.43 -4.11
C ALA A 675 30.81 31.21 -3.71
N ASN A 676 31.17 30.55 -2.61
CA ASN A 676 30.50 29.35 -2.10
C ASN A 676 29.47 29.66 -1.00
N SER A 677 29.29 30.94 -0.62
CA SER A 677 28.41 31.36 0.47
C SER A 677 26.97 30.81 0.33
N ALA A 678 26.44 30.69 -0.89
CA ALA A 678 25.11 30.15 -1.15
C ALA A 678 24.95 28.64 -0.87
N VAL A 679 26.07 27.91 -0.78
CA VAL A 679 26.12 26.48 -0.43
C VAL A 679 26.47 26.31 1.05
N VAL A 680 27.30 27.19 1.61
CA VAL A 680 27.78 27.08 3.00
C VAL A 680 26.79 27.67 4.00
N SER A 681 26.14 28.78 3.67
CA SER A 681 25.28 29.52 4.61
C SER A 681 24.10 28.69 5.11
N GLY A 682 23.90 28.66 6.42
CA GLY A 682 22.80 27.94 7.07
C GLY A 682 22.96 26.43 7.17
N HIS A 683 24.09 25.87 6.74
CA HIS A 683 24.37 24.43 6.77
C HIS A 683 25.48 24.10 7.75
N SER A 684 25.41 22.93 8.37
CA SER A 684 26.51 22.40 9.20
C SER A 684 27.64 21.89 8.30
N TYR A 685 28.88 22.14 8.69
CA TYR A 685 30.05 21.75 7.92
C TYR A 685 31.18 21.21 8.81
N ARG A 686 32.13 20.50 8.19
CA ARG A 686 33.34 19.96 8.82
C ARG A 686 34.56 20.32 7.98
N LEU A 687 35.70 20.54 8.62
CA LEU A 687 36.97 20.78 7.97
C LEU A 687 37.61 19.47 7.51
N THR A 688 38.17 19.47 6.29
CA THR A 688 39.00 18.38 5.76
C THR A 688 40.50 18.70 5.76
N ASP A 689 40.89 19.91 6.14
CA ASP A 689 42.29 20.31 6.27
C ASP A 689 43.02 19.52 7.35
N ALA A 690 44.36 19.60 7.30
CA ALA A 690 45.21 19.14 8.38
C ALA A 690 44.91 19.89 9.69
N THR A 691 45.25 19.29 10.82
CA THR A 691 45.07 19.85 12.17
C THR A 691 45.88 21.13 12.45
N THR A 692 46.62 21.65 11.47
CA THR A 692 47.37 22.91 11.55
C THR A 692 46.97 23.81 10.40
N LEU A 693 46.25 24.89 10.68
CA LEU A 693 45.64 25.78 9.67
C LEU A 693 46.52 27.00 9.33
N GLY A 694 47.59 27.24 10.09
CA GLY A 694 48.47 28.39 9.87
C GLY A 694 47.89 29.69 10.42
N ALA A 695 48.15 30.81 9.72
CA ALA A 695 47.67 32.13 10.12
C ALA A 695 46.28 32.39 9.55
N LEU A 696 45.31 32.66 10.43
CA LEU A 696 43.91 32.92 10.10
C LEU A 696 43.53 34.34 10.48
N SER A 697 42.67 34.98 9.68
CA SER A 697 41.96 36.17 10.15
C SER A 697 40.91 35.79 11.20
N VAL A 698 40.34 36.78 11.91
CA VAL A 698 39.22 36.55 12.85
C VAL A 698 38.00 35.97 12.11
N ALA A 699 37.77 36.39 10.86
CA ALA A 699 36.69 35.86 10.03
C ALA A 699 36.92 34.38 9.66
N ASP A 700 38.14 34.03 9.22
CA ASP A 700 38.47 32.64 8.87
C ASP A 700 38.43 31.73 10.10
N ALA A 701 38.88 32.23 11.26
CA ALA A 701 38.78 31.52 12.53
C ALA A 701 37.32 31.30 12.94
N ALA A 702 36.43 32.26 12.66
CA ALA A 702 34.99 32.10 12.89
C ALA A 702 34.37 31.04 11.97
N VAL A 703 34.76 31.03 10.69
CA VAL A 703 34.35 29.97 9.75
C VAL A 703 34.86 28.63 10.26
N ALA A 704 36.14 28.51 10.58
CA ALA A 704 36.75 27.29 11.10
C ALA A 704 36.05 26.80 12.38
N ALA A 705 35.76 27.70 13.32
CA ALA A 705 35.07 27.39 14.57
C ALA A 705 33.61 26.97 14.41
N GLY A 706 32.95 27.38 13.33
CA GLY A 706 31.64 26.86 12.98
C GLY A 706 31.67 25.40 12.50
N ALA A 707 32.85 24.84 12.18
CA ALA A 707 32.97 23.47 11.72
C ALA A 707 32.78 22.48 12.89
N SER A 708 31.99 21.43 12.69
CA SER A 708 31.59 20.52 13.76
C SER A 708 32.72 19.63 14.31
N ASN A 709 33.85 19.57 13.61
CA ASN A 709 35.08 18.91 14.05
C ASN A 709 36.16 19.90 14.49
N PHE A 710 35.86 21.20 14.52
CA PHE A 710 36.70 22.20 15.15
C PHE A 710 36.37 22.24 16.64
N THR A 711 36.62 21.12 17.32
CA THR A 711 36.75 21.20 18.77
C THR A 711 37.95 22.09 19.05
N SER A 712 37.88 22.93 20.07
CA SER A 712 38.88 23.98 20.35
C SER A 712 40.33 23.49 20.42
N ASP A 713 40.53 22.18 20.54
CA ASP A 713 41.81 21.53 20.80
C ASP A 713 42.31 20.66 19.62
N ASP A 714 41.46 20.34 18.63
CA ASP A 714 41.82 19.48 17.50
C ASP A 714 42.58 20.23 16.39
N TYR A 715 42.43 21.55 16.33
CA TYR A 715 43.02 22.40 15.31
C TYR A 715 43.89 23.51 15.91
N THR A 716 45.12 23.59 15.43
CA THR A 716 46.11 24.61 15.82
C THR A 716 46.21 25.68 14.74
N TYR A 717 46.13 26.95 15.15
CA TYR A 717 46.24 28.10 14.26
C TYR A 717 46.77 29.32 15.02
N SER A 718 47.31 30.29 14.29
CA SER A 718 47.61 31.62 14.82
C SER A 718 46.62 32.63 14.24
N LEU A 719 46.26 33.64 15.01
CA LEU A 719 45.44 34.75 14.52
C LEU A 719 46.34 35.84 13.95
N SER A 720 45.99 36.34 12.77
CA SER A 720 46.67 37.44 12.09
C SER A 720 45.62 38.31 11.41
N ASP A 721 45.32 39.46 12.00
CA ASP A 721 44.28 40.36 11.51
C ASP A 721 44.59 41.82 11.89
N THR A 722 43.73 42.75 11.50
CA THR A 722 43.79 44.16 11.89
C THR A 722 43.49 44.33 13.37
N ALA A 723 44.06 45.36 13.99
CA ALA A 723 43.86 45.72 15.38
C ALA A 723 42.37 45.89 15.71
N ALA A 724 41.60 46.48 14.81
CA ALA A 724 40.16 46.67 14.99
C ALA A 724 39.41 45.33 15.09
N ASN A 725 39.70 44.37 14.20
CA ASN A 725 39.05 43.05 14.21
C ASN A 725 39.46 42.24 15.44
N LEU A 726 40.74 42.28 15.82
CA LEU A 726 41.26 41.59 17.00
C LEU A 726 40.69 42.18 18.30
N VAL A 727 40.56 43.50 18.40
CA VAL A 727 39.91 44.16 19.55
C VAL A 727 38.43 43.81 19.63
N ALA A 728 37.73 43.82 18.49
CA ALA A 728 36.31 43.46 18.45
C ALA A 728 36.10 42.03 18.94
N ASP A 729 36.96 41.10 18.52
CA ASP A 729 36.92 39.73 19.04
C ASP A 729 37.32 39.68 20.53
N ALA A 730 38.43 40.27 20.94
CA ALA A 730 38.91 40.27 22.33
C ALA A 730 37.86 40.80 23.33
N ALA A 731 37.04 41.78 22.91
CA ALA A 731 35.97 42.34 23.71
C ALA A 731 34.77 41.39 23.93
N THR A 732 34.65 40.33 23.14
CA THR A 732 33.61 39.31 23.34
C THR A 732 33.84 38.50 24.62
N HIS A 733 32.82 37.75 25.06
CA HIS A 733 32.89 36.89 26.26
C HIS A 733 33.35 37.61 27.55
N GLY A 734 33.07 38.90 27.67
CA GLY A 734 33.47 39.68 28.84
C GLY A 734 34.97 39.99 28.90
N GLY A 735 35.63 40.05 27.74
CA GLY A 735 37.06 40.38 27.63
C GLY A 735 37.99 39.17 27.52
N THR A 736 37.45 37.95 27.38
CA THR A 736 38.27 36.74 27.18
C THR A 736 38.47 36.37 25.71
N GLY A 737 37.88 37.15 24.79
CA GLY A 737 37.84 36.85 23.37
C GLY A 737 36.98 35.64 23.01
N THR A 738 36.60 35.51 21.73
CA THR A 738 36.01 34.28 21.19
C THR A 738 37.11 33.44 20.54
N TYR A 739 37.98 34.09 19.79
CA TYR A 739 39.09 33.47 19.06
C TYR A 739 40.45 33.95 19.56
N VAL A 740 40.57 35.21 19.97
CA VAL A 740 41.71 35.75 20.72
C VAL A 740 41.64 35.15 22.13
N THR A 741 42.25 33.99 22.35
CA THR A 741 42.20 33.26 23.63
C THR A 741 43.60 32.93 24.15
N THR A 742 43.68 32.39 25.36
CA THR A 742 44.95 32.15 26.07
C THR A 742 45.97 31.26 25.39
N ASP A 743 45.53 30.41 24.48
CA ASP A 743 46.39 29.44 23.80
C ASP A 743 46.80 29.88 22.40
N GLN A 744 46.34 31.07 21.96
CA GLN A 744 46.49 31.54 20.59
C GLN A 744 47.62 32.55 20.41
N ASN A 745 48.45 32.32 19.41
CA ASN A 745 49.42 33.31 18.93
C ASN A 745 48.69 34.34 18.07
N VAL A 746 48.76 35.60 18.46
CA VAL A 746 48.03 36.71 17.83
C VAL A 746 49.02 37.71 17.27
N THR A 747 48.85 38.05 15.99
CA THR A 747 49.64 39.05 15.28
C THR A 747 48.74 40.17 14.80
N VAL A 748 49.05 41.39 15.19
CA VAL A 748 48.40 42.61 14.68
C VAL A 748 49.11 43.02 13.39
N THR A 749 48.33 43.15 12.32
CA THR A 749 48.86 43.36 10.96
C THR A 749 48.99 44.82 10.55
N ASP A 750 48.24 45.72 11.19
CA ASP A 750 48.25 47.17 10.97
C ASP A 750 48.74 47.93 12.21
N ALA A 751 48.83 49.26 12.10
CA ALA A 751 49.21 50.12 13.22
C ALA A 751 48.10 50.17 14.28
N ALA A 752 48.46 49.90 15.53
CA ALA A 752 47.52 49.86 16.65
C ALA A 752 47.80 50.96 17.68
N SER A 753 46.74 51.47 18.32
CA SER A 753 46.91 52.33 19.49
C SER A 753 47.28 51.51 20.73
N ILE A 754 47.84 52.15 21.74
CA ILE A 754 48.16 51.52 23.03
C ILE A 754 46.90 50.93 23.65
N ALA A 755 45.77 51.64 23.54
CA ALA A 755 44.49 51.15 24.01
C ALA A 755 44.00 49.89 23.25
N GLN A 756 44.26 49.80 21.94
CA GLN A 756 43.90 48.61 21.16
C GLN A 756 44.77 47.40 21.52
N ILE A 757 46.09 47.57 21.63
CA ILE A 757 46.99 46.49 22.08
C ILE A 757 46.62 46.04 23.49
N ALA A 758 46.42 46.99 24.42
CA ALA A 758 45.97 46.68 25.78
C ALA A 758 44.62 45.95 25.79
N ALA A 759 43.67 46.34 24.94
CA ALA A 759 42.39 45.66 24.82
C ALA A 759 42.54 44.22 24.30
N ILE A 760 43.43 43.97 23.33
CA ILE A 760 43.74 42.60 22.86
C ILE A 760 44.43 41.80 23.98
N GLU A 761 45.34 42.43 24.73
CA GLU A 761 46.05 41.80 25.85
C GLU A 761 45.11 41.38 26.99
N THR A 762 43.96 42.04 27.17
CA THR A 762 42.97 41.62 28.19
C THR A 762 42.46 40.19 27.99
N ALA A 763 42.42 39.71 26.74
CA ALA A 763 42.07 38.34 26.40
C ALA A 763 43.22 37.33 26.61
N ARG A 764 44.40 37.84 27.00
CA ARG A 764 45.60 37.09 27.42
C ARG A 764 46.13 36.08 26.39
N PRO A 765 46.31 36.45 25.11
CA PRO A 765 46.82 35.52 24.09
C PRO A 765 48.17 34.88 24.47
N GLN A 766 48.45 33.69 23.92
CA GLN A 766 49.71 32.96 24.17
C GLN A 766 50.92 33.81 23.81
N THR A 767 50.87 34.45 22.63
CA THR A 767 51.77 35.54 22.26
C THR A 767 50.95 36.63 21.60
N LEU A 768 51.28 37.89 21.86
CA LEU A 768 50.74 39.05 21.17
C LEU A 768 51.91 39.75 20.49
N THR A 769 51.88 39.82 19.16
CA THR A 769 52.92 40.45 18.34
C THR A 769 52.30 41.61 17.59
N TRP A 770 52.92 42.78 17.66
CA TRP A 770 52.62 43.95 16.83
C TRP A 770 53.93 44.52 16.34
N HIS A 771 53.90 45.17 15.18
CA HIS A 771 55.10 45.74 14.55
C HIS A 771 55.04 47.26 14.47
N SER A 772 53.86 47.85 14.65
CA SER A 772 53.68 49.30 14.59
C SER A 772 52.63 49.78 15.58
N LEU A 773 52.89 50.96 16.17
CA LEU A 773 52.02 51.65 17.11
C LEU A 773 51.65 53.03 16.57
N SER A 774 50.39 53.43 16.75
CA SER A 774 49.93 54.78 16.44
C SER A 774 48.99 55.29 17.52
N ASP A 775 49.43 56.28 18.29
CA ASP A 775 48.67 56.86 19.40
C ASP A 775 49.14 58.29 19.72
N THR A 776 48.48 58.96 20.66
CA THR A 776 48.86 60.29 21.15
C THR A 776 50.18 60.26 21.91
N ALA A 777 50.91 61.37 21.89
CA ALA A 777 52.16 61.60 22.58
C ALA A 777 52.05 61.31 24.07
N ALA A 778 50.92 61.67 24.68
CA ALA A 778 50.66 61.41 26.09
C ALA A 778 50.57 59.91 26.40
N ASN A 779 49.83 59.16 25.58
CA ASN A 779 49.66 57.72 25.78
C ASN A 779 50.96 56.96 25.52
N LEU A 780 51.65 57.26 24.42
CA LEU A 780 52.94 56.64 24.08
C LEU A 780 54.00 56.94 25.13
N ALA A 781 54.14 58.20 25.58
CA ALA A 781 55.13 58.56 26.58
C ALA A 781 54.78 58.00 27.97
N SER A 782 53.49 57.95 28.33
CA SER A 782 53.04 57.33 29.58
C SER A 782 53.33 55.84 29.59
N ASP A 783 53.13 55.15 28.47
CA ASP A 783 53.48 53.74 28.36
C ASP A 783 55.00 53.55 28.35
N ALA A 784 55.75 54.27 27.52
CA ALA A 784 57.21 54.18 27.44
C ALA A 784 57.92 54.46 28.78
N ALA A 785 57.30 55.26 29.66
CA ALA A 785 57.81 55.52 31.01
C ALA A 785 57.65 54.34 31.99
N THR A 786 56.83 53.33 31.68
CA THR A 786 56.69 52.15 32.52
C THR A 786 57.93 51.25 32.44
N ASN A 787 58.00 50.24 33.31
CA ASN A 787 59.08 49.23 33.29
C ASN A 787 60.50 49.82 33.29
N ASN A 788 60.73 50.88 34.06
CA ASN A 788 62.00 51.62 34.13
C ASN A 788 62.46 52.20 32.77
N GLY A 789 61.50 52.60 31.92
CA GLY A 789 61.79 53.25 30.64
C GLY A 789 61.94 52.31 29.46
N THR A 790 61.56 51.03 29.60
CA THR A 790 61.48 50.07 28.50
C THR A 790 60.08 49.95 27.90
N GLY A 791 59.09 50.64 28.48
CA GLY A 791 57.69 50.56 28.08
C GLY A 791 56.98 49.24 28.41
N THR A 792 55.64 49.25 28.35
CA THR A 792 54.82 48.01 28.43
C THR A 792 54.53 47.49 27.03
N PHE A 793 54.19 48.40 26.12
CA PHE A 793 53.82 48.11 24.74
C PHE A 793 54.75 48.78 23.72
N VAL A 794 55.22 50.00 24.03
CA VAL A 794 56.34 50.62 23.32
C VAL A 794 57.61 49.86 23.71
N GLY A 795 58.39 49.42 22.73
CA GLY A 795 59.59 48.60 22.93
C GLY A 795 60.51 48.62 21.71
N GLU A 796 61.68 47.98 21.83
CA GLU A 796 62.73 48.04 20.80
C GLU A 796 62.28 47.45 19.45
N GLY A 797 62.44 48.23 18.38
CA GLY A 797 62.28 47.79 16.99
C GLY A 797 60.86 47.93 16.44
N LEU A 798 59.99 48.72 17.10
CA LEU A 798 58.62 48.99 16.66
C LEU A 798 58.53 50.28 15.84
N ASP A 799 57.72 50.32 14.79
CA ASP A 799 57.43 51.59 14.13
C ASP A 799 56.39 52.38 14.95
N VAL A 800 56.79 53.49 15.56
CA VAL A 800 55.94 54.30 16.44
C VAL A 800 55.55 55.62 15.76
N THR A 801 54.26 55.87 15.62
CA THR A 801 53.70 57.11 15.08
C THR A 801 52.94 57.86 16.17
N VAL A 802 53.43 59.06 16.50
CA VAL A 802 52.73 59.99 17.39
C VAL A 802 51.69 60.76 16.60
N THR A 803 50.41 60.60 16.95
CA THR A 803 49.29 61.17 16.17
C THR A 803 49.02 62.65 16.43
N ASP A 804 49.51 63.19 17.55
CA ASP A 804 49.44 64.60 17.92
C ASP A 804 50.84 65.19 18.15
N SER A 805 50.90 66.44 18.60
CA SER A 805 52.18 67.10 18.90
C SER A 805 52.72 66.69 20.26
N ALA A 806 54.00 66.32 20.33
CA ALA A 806 54.69 65.91 21.54
C ALA A 806 55.64 66.98 22.08
N SER A 807 55.81 67.05 23.39
CA SER A 807 56.95 67.77 23.98
C SER A 807 58.27 67.00 23.75
N VAL A 808 59.39 67.72 23.82
CA VAL A 808 60.72 67.11 23.72
C VAL A 808 60.93 66.06 24.81
N LEU A 809 60.39 66.29 26.01
CA LEU A 809 60.44 65.32 27.10
C LEU A 809 59.68 64.04 26.78
N GLN A 810 58.48 64.14 26.19
CA GLN A 810 57.71 62.97 25.79
C GLN A 810 58.44 62.15 24.73
N ILE A 811 59.05 62.80 23.74
CA ILE A 811 59.84 62.09 22.71
C ILE A 811 61.10 61.44 23.30
N LYS A 812 61.78 62.09 24.25
CA LYS A 812 62.89 61.44 24.99
C LYS A 812 62.43 60.16 25.67
N THR A 813 61.27 60.20 26.30
CA THR A 813 60.70 59.04 26.99
C THR A 813 60.35 57.93 26.00
N ILE A 814 59.70 58.26 24.88
CA ILE A 814 59.31 57.29 23.84
C ILE A 814 60.54 56.67 23.16
N GLY A 815 61.47 57.50 22.68
CA GLY A 815 62.69 57.04 21.99
C GLY A 815 63.72 56.37 22.89
N HIS A 816 63.58 56.46 24.22
CA HIS A 816 64.37 55.63 25.14
C HIS A 816 63.83 54.20 25.22
N ALA A 817 62.51 54.02 25.14
CA ALA A 817 61.88 52.70 25.15
C ALA A 817 62.02 51.97 23.81
N ASP A 818 62.06 52.71 22.70
CA ASP A 818 62.31 52.18 21.36
C ASP A 818 63.59 52.77 20.74
N SER A 819 64.70 52.05 20.90
CA SER A 819 66.02 52.51 20.50
C SER A 819 66.38 52.21 19.03
N THR A 820 65.56 51.42 18.31
CA THR A 820 65.90 50.90 16.98
C THR A 820 64.77 50.96 15.94
N GLY A 821 63.52 51.17 16.35
CA GLY A 821 62.38 51.35 15.45
C GLY A 821 62.26 52.76 14.87
N THR A 822 61.33 52.93 13.93
CA THR A 822 61.10 54.24 13.29
C THR A 822 60.15 55.08 14.14
N LEU A 823 60.62 56.20 14.69
CA LEU A 823 59.78 57.13 15.47
C LEU A 823 59.36 58.34 14.63
N THR A 824 58.05 58.45 14.33
CA THR A 824 57.45 59.56 13.57
C THR A 824 56.63 60.46 14.48
N TYR A 825 56.93 61.76 14.54
CA TYR A 825 56.30 62.69 15.48
C TYR A 825 56.36 64.15 15.03
N SER A 826 55.42 64.94 15.52
CA SER A 826 55.48 66.41 15.50
C SER A 826 55.78 66.92 16.90
N LEU A 827 56.49 68.05 17.02
CA LEU A 827 56.84 68.66 18.31
C LEU A 827 55.97 69.87 18.65
N SER A 828 55.62 70.02 19.92
CA SER A 828 55.10 71.26 20.49
C SER A 828 55.72 71.48 21.87
N ASP A 829 56.61 72.47 21.99
CA ASP A 829 57.31 72.76 23.24
C ASP A 829 57.67 74.25 23.38
N THR A 830 58.37 74.61 24.47
CA THR A 830 58.91 75.96 24.69
C THR A 830 60.23 76.15 23.94
N TRP A 831 60.52 77.40 23.57
CA TRP A 831 61.79 77.75 22.92
C TRP A 831 62.99 77.20 23.70
N SER A 832 63.05 77.39 25.03
CA SER A 832 64.12 76.87 25.90
C SER A 832 64.41 75.38 25.72
N HIS A 833 63.37 74.54 25.55
CA HIS A 833 63.55 73.11 25.33
C HIS A 833 63.95 72.79 23.89
N VAL A 834 63.41 73.51 22.91
CA VAL A 834 63.72 73.29 21.49
C VAL A 834 65.12 73.80 21.14
N SER A 835 65.57 74.90 21.76
CA SER A 835 66.86 75.53 21.53
C SER A 835 68.02 74.88 22.29
N ASP A 836 67.74 74.05 23.30
CA ASP A 836 68.77 73.32 24.03
C ASP A 836 69.51 72.36 23.09
N ALA A 837 70.83 72.55 22.97
CA ALA A 837 71.69 71.73 22.12
C ALA A 837 71.62 70.24 22.45
N ASN A 838 71.31 69.86 23.69
CA ASN A 838 71.14 68.46 24.09
C ASN A 838 69.90 67.80 23.45
N ASN A 839 69.01 68.58 22.84
CA ASN A 839 67.76 68.12 22.24
C ASN A 839 67.81 68.14 20.70
N ALA A 840 68.93 68.53 20.10
CA ALA A 840 69.06 68.74 18.66
C ALA A 840 68.68 67.51 17.81
N ALA A 841 69.00 66.29 18.27
CA ALA A 841 68.64 65.05 17.56
C ALA A 841 67.12 64.79 17.54
N ILE A 842 66.41 65.18 18.61
CA ILE A 842 64.96 65.07 18.70
C ILE A 842 64.28 66.15 17.88
N VAL A 843 64.81 67.36 17.92
CA VAL A 843 64.26 68.49 17.17
C VAL A 843 64.42 68.29 15.66
N SER A 844 65.57 67.78 15.22
CA SER A 844 65.82 67.48 13.80
C SER A 844 65.08 66.23 13.27
N GLY A 845 64.68 65.32 14.15
CA GLY A 845 63.88 64.15 13.80
C GLY A 845 62.37 64.41 13.71
N ALA A 846 61.90 65.58 14.13
CA ALA A 846 60.48 65.93 14.09
C ALA A 846 60.03 66.26 12.66
N THR A 847 58.82 65.81 12.28
CA THR A 847 58.23 66.12 10.97
C THR A 847 57.75 67.56 10.87
N SER A 848 57.44 68.18 12.01
CA SER A 848 57.08 69.60 12.15
C SER A 848 57.20 70.01 13.62
N TYR A 849 57.31 71.31 13.89
CA TYR A 849 57.33 71.85 15.26
C TYR A 849 56.45 73.10 15.40
N SER A 850 55.90 73.27 16.60
CA SER A 850 55.22 74.48 17.09
C SER A 850 55.91 74.92 18.38
N ILE A 851 56.30 76.19 18.50
CA ILE A 851 57.19 76.64 19.58
C ILE A 851 56.57 77.79 20.36
N SER A 852 56.41 77.63 21.68
CA SER A 852 55.92 78.70 22.56
C SER A 852 57.07 79.51 23.17
N ASN A 853 56.80 80.79 23.50
CA ASN A 853 57.75 81.73 24.12
C ASN A 853 58.97 82.09 23.24
N ILE A 854 58.74 82.44 21.96
CA ILE A 854 59.78 82.85 20.98
C ILE A 854 60.37 84.27 21.26
N ALA A 855 60.09 84.89 22.40
CA ALA A 855 60.31 86.32 22.62
C ALA A 855 61.76 86.79 22.39
N ALA A 856 61.95 87.77 21.48
CA ALA A 856 63.15 88.60 21.27
C ALA A 856 64.48 88.00 21.78
N GLU A 857 64.88 86.87 21.21
CA GLU A 857 66.03 86.12 21.68
C GLU A 857 67.33 86.70 21.14
N THR A 858 68.35 86.75 22.00
CA THR A 858 69.67 87.28 21.66
C THR A 858 70.69 86.16 21.52
N GLY A 859 71.36 86.09 20.37
CA GLY A 859 72.54 85.24 20.18
C GLY A 859 72.23 83.79 19.82
N ILE A 860 71.19 83.57 19.01
CA ILE A 860 70.85 82.23 18.51
C ILE A 860 71.78 81.84 17.34
N THR A 861 71.99 80.53 17.14
CA THR A 861 72.81 79.97 16.04
C THR A 861 72.00 79.78 14.75
N VAL A 862 72.68 79.54 13.63
CA VAL A 862 72.03 79.27 12.33
C VAL A 862 71.14 78.03 12.39
N ALA A 863 71.56 76.98 13.10
CA ALA A 863 70.75 75.78 13.31
C ALA A 863 69.47 76.06 14.12
N GLN A 864 69.57 76.89 15.16
CA GLN A 864 68.42 77.31 15.97
C GLN A 864 67.47 78.21 15.16
N ALA A 865 68.00 79.10 14.32
CA ALA A 865 67.20 79.92 13.40
C ALA A 865 66.47 79.06 12.35
N GLY A 866 67.11 78.00 11.85
CA GLY A 866 66.45 76.99 11.00
C GLY A 866 65.23 76.37 11.69
N VAL A 867 65.31 76.14 12.99
CA VAL A 867 64.19 75.62 13.80
C VAL A 867 63.11 76.67 14.10
N LEU A 868 63.41 77.96 14.07
CA LEU A 868 62.35 79.00 14.15
C LEU A 868 61.59 79.11 12.85
N THR A 869 62.32 79.17 11.73
CA THR A 869 61.76 79.45 10.40
C THR A 869 60.81 78.37 9.87
N HIS A 870 60.95 77.12 10.31
CA HIS A 870 59.99 76.06 9.96
C HIS A 870 58.99 75.77 11.09
N ALA A 871 59.00 76.55 12.18
CA ALA A 871 58.00 76.43 13.22
C ALA A 871 56.67 76.97 12.69
N SER A 872 55.61 76.19 12.82
CA SER A 872 54.30 76.51 12.24
C SER A 872 53.66 77.78 12.79
N ASN A 873 54.16 78.27 13.92
CA ASN A 873 53.67 79.43 14.64
C ASN A 873 54.70 80.56 14.76
N TYR A 874 55.77 80.52 13.96
CA TYR A 874 56.72 81.62 13.83
C TYR A 874 56.16 82.67 12.87
N ASP A 875 56.00 83.92 13.33
CA ASP A 875 55.60 85.06 12.49
C ASP A 875 56.79 86.02 12.36
N ALA A 876 57.51 85.91 11.24
CA ALA A 876 58.70 86.72 10.94
C ALA A 876 58.44 88.24 10.98
N GLY A 877 57.17 88.69 10.90
CA GLY A 877 56.80 90.10 11.00
C GLY A 877 56.68 90.63 12.45
N THR A 878 56.46 89.76 13.44
CA THR A 878 56.37 90.14 14.86
C THR A 878 57.51 89.59 15.71
N ASP A 879 58.07 88.46 15.32
CA ASP A 879 59.09 87.74 16.06
C ASP A 879 60.49 88.11 15.56
N THR A 880 61.17 88.98 16.30
CA THR A 880 62.54 89.42 15.97
C THR A 880 63.59 88.67 16.79
N TYR A 881 64.76 88.37 16.21
CA TYR A 881 65.89 87.82 16.96
C TYR A 881 67.23 88.43 16.51
N THR A 882 68.31 88.15 17.27
CA THR A 882 69.68 88.43 16.83
C THR A 882 70.44 87.14 16.54
N LEU A 883 70.97 87.05 15.32
CA LEU A 883 71.78 85.92 14.89
C LEU A 883 73.24 86.15 15.31
N SER A 884 73.81 85.19 16.05
CA SER A 884 75.22 85.20 16.45
C SER A 884 75.82 83.83 16.20
N ASP A 885 76.61 83.71 15.15
CA ASP A 885 77.29 82.45 14.80
C ASP A 885 78.65 82.75 14.15
N THR A 886 79.42 81.69 13.91
CA THR A 886 80.71 81.76 13.20
C THR A 886 80.51 82.15 11.75
N SER A 887 81.53 82.80 11.19
CA SER A 887 81.55 83.19 9.77
C SER A 887 81.24 82.02 8.82
N THR A 888 81.76 80.83 9.11
CA THR A 888 81.48 79.61 8.32
C THR A 888 80.01 79.22 8.36
N ASN A 889 79.37 79.16 9.53
CA ASN A 889 77.98 78.73 9.63
C ASN A 889 76.99 79.72 9.00
N ILE A 890 77.26 81.02 9.13
CA ILE A 890 76.44 82.08 8.52
C ILE A 890 76.57 82.01 6.99
N LEU A 891 77.78 81.83 6.47
CA LEU A 891 78.07 81.86 5.02
C LEU A 891 77.83 80.52 4.30
N ASP A 892 77.96 79.38 4.97
CA ASP A 892 77.74 78.02 4.43
C ASP A 892 76.24 77.65 4.37
N SER A 893 75.38 78.45 5.00
CA SER A 893 73.93 78.23 5.05
C SER A 893 73.22 78.30 3.67
N GLY A 894 73.97 78.51 2.58
CA GLY A 894 73.45 78.79 1.25
C GLY A 894 72.82 80.18 1.22
N ALA A 895 72.81 80.83 0.06
CA ALA A 895 72.40 82.22 -0.11
C ALA A 895 70.90 82.54 0.19
N SER A 896 70.20 81.73 1.01
CA SER A 896 68.77 81.83 1.27
C SER A 896 68.37 81.78 2.75
N ALA A 897 69.30 81.64 3.70
CA ALA A 897 68.96 81.25 5.08
C ALA A 897 68.99 82.37 6.14
N VAL A 898 69.18 83.63 5.76
CA VAL A 898 68.97 84.74 6.71
C VAL A 898 67.58 85.32 6.52
N ASP A 899 66.69 84.81 7.37
CA ASP A 899 65.27 85.15 7.46
C ASP A 899 65.01 86.65 7.68
N SER A 900 63.89 87.11 7.11
CA SER A 900 63.31 88.45 7.24
C SER A 900 63.06 88.92 8.68
N GLY A 901 63.00 88.01 9.66
CA GLY A 901 62.81 88.33 11.09
C GLY A 901 64.09 88.72 11.84
N ALA A 902 65.28 88.56 11.26
CA ALA A 902 66.52 88.95 11.92
C ALA A 902 66.69 90.48 11.96
N SER A 903 66.62 91.07 13.16
CA SER A 903 66.76 92.52 13.35
C SER A 903 68.21 93.02 13.36
N ALA A 904 69.15 92.13 13.71
CA ALA A 904 70.58 92.39 13.64
C ALA A 904 71.33 91.08 13.40
N ILE A 905 72.30 91.12 12.48
CA ILE A 905 73.18 89.99 12.18
C ILE A 905 74.56 90.36 12.72
N THR A 906 75.02 89.61 13.72
CA THR A 906 76.38 89.78 14.24
C THR A 906 77.25 88.67 13.70
N MET A 907 78.22 89.04 12.88
CA MET A 907 79.23 88.14 12.36
C MET A 907 80.52 88.30 13.17
N SER A 908 80.93 87.23 13.84
CA SER A 908 82.27 87.13 14.43
C SER A 908 83.20 86.48 13.42
N VAL A 909 84.20 87.23 12.95
CA VAL A 909 85.19 86.73 11.97
C VAL A 909 86.38 86.13 12.71
N ASP A 910 86.45 84.81 12.72
CA ASP A 910 87.51 84.00 13.34
C ASP A 910 88.47 83.35 12.32
N GLY A 911 88.29 83.60 11.02
CA GLY A 911 89.10 83.04 9.92
C GLY A 911 88.94 83.76 8.58
N THR A 912 89.50 83.21 7.50
CA THR A 912 89.33 83.71 6.11
C THR A 912 88.12 83.04 5.46
N GLY A 913 87.20 83.82 4.86
CA GLY A 913 85.99 83.29 4.23
C GLY A 913 85.53 84.11 3.02
N SER A 914 84.72 83.49 2.16
CA SER A 914 84.07 84.15 1.02
C SER A 914 82.63 83.63 0.91
N GLY A 915 81.65 84.52 0.77
CA GLY A 915 80.25 84.12 0.63
C GLY A 915 79.32 85.26 0.22
N VAL A 916 78.08 84.89 -0.08
CA VAL A 916 77.02 85.81 -0.48
C VAL A 916 76.03 85.92 0.68
N LEU A 917 75.73 87.14 1.11
CA LEU A 917 74.74 87.40 2.15
C LEU A 917 73.58 88.17 1.52
N ALA A 918 72.42 87.53 1.46
CA ALA A 918 71.18 88.15 1.01
C ALA A 918 70.31 88.46 2.22
N THR A 919 69.97 89.73 2.42
CA THR A 919 69.05 90.20 3.46
C THR A 919 67.75 90.66 2.81
N THR A 920 66.62 90.14 3.26
CA THR A 920 65.30 90.44 2.67
C THR A 920 64.53 91.56 3.40
N GLY A 921 65.16 92.18 4.40
CA GLY A 921 64.64 93.33 5.16
C GLY A 921 65.79 94.20 5.66
N ALA A 922 65.48 95.42 6.14
CA ALA A 922 66.48 96.37 6.62
C ALA A 922 67.26 95.77 7.80
N ALA A 923 68.45 95.24 7.52
CA ALA A 923 69.29 94.59 8.51
C ALA A 923 70.48 95.49 8.87
N THR A 924 70.82 95.53 10.16
CA THR A 924 72.14 96.02 10.56
C THR A 924 73.10 94.84 10.55
N LEU A 925 74.08 94.90 9.64
CA LEU A 925 75.16 93.93 9.58
C LEU A 925 76.35 94.43 10.40
N ASN A 926 76.59 93.79 11.54
CA ASN A 926 77.76 94.06 12.38
C ASN A 926 78.86 93.04 12.07
N ILE A 927 79.94 93.49 11.43
CA ILE A 927 81.11 92.67 11.14
C ILE A 927 82.23 93.05 12.12
N THR A 928 82.70 92.08 12.90
CA THR A 928 83.81 92.27 13.85
C THR A 928 84.95 91.29 13.54
N GLY A 929 86.19 91.80 13.43
CA GLY A 929 87.41 91.01 13.21
C GLY A 929 88.26 91.47 12.01
N SER A 930 89.57 91.16 12.05
CA SER A 930 90.60 91.71 11.14
C SER A 930 91.02 90.80 9.97
N ALA A 931 90.29 89.71 9.72
CA ALA A 931 90.63 88.74 8.68
C ALA A 931 89.95 89.04 7.34
N ALA A 932 90.59 88.60 6.25
CA ALA A 932 90.12 88.76 4.87
C ALA A 932 88.75 88.07 4.65
N LEU A 933 87.70 88.89 4.51
CA LEU A 933 86.35 88.44 4.17
C LEU A 933 85.95 89.01 2.80
N THR A 934 85.43 88.15 1.93
CA THR A 934 84.76 88.58 0.68
C THR A 934 83.26 88.42 0.84
N LEU A 935 82.53 89.54 0.80
CA LEU A 935 81.08 89.58 0.99
C LEU A 935 80.40 90.18 -0.23
N THR A 936 79.36 89.53 -0.73
CA THR A 936 78.45 90.12 -1.74
C THR A 936 77.09 90.37 -1.09
N LEU A 937 76.63 91.62 -1.12
CA LEU A 937 75.32 92.04 -0.62
C LEU A 937 74.30 91.98 -1.77
N LEU A 938 73.19 91.28 -1.55
CA LEU A 938 72.12 91.08 -2.53
C LEU A 938 70.77 91.65 -2.08
N THR A 939 70.02 92.08 -3.09
CA THR A 939 68.70 92.74 -3.15
C THR A 939 67.71 92.56 -1.98
N GLY A 940 67.25 93.69 -1.41
CA GLY A 940 66.04 93.66 -0.56
C GLY A 940 65.59 94.98 0.07
N ALA A 941 66.51 95.81 0.57
CA ALA A 941 66.23 97.08 1.24
C ALA A 941 67.52 97.92 1.35
N ALA A 942 67.42 99.17 1.82
CA ALA A 942 68.60 99.96 2.17
C ALA A 942 69.31 99.33 3.37
N ASP A 943 70.50 98.78 3.17
CA ASP A 943 71.24 98.07 4.19
C ASP A 943 72.22 98.98 4.94
N THR A 944 72.45 98.68 6.23
CA THR A 944 73.48 99.35 7.04
C THR A 944 74.56 98.35 7.40
N VAL A 945 75.73 98.53 6.79
CA VAL A 945 76.92 97.71 7.05
C VAL A 945 77.85 98.48 7.98
N ILE A 946 78.08 97.92 9.17
CA ILE A 946 79.01 98.46 10.18
C ILE A 946 80.16 97.47 10.31
N ALA A 947 81.30 97.82 9.69
CA ALA A 947 82.44 96.94 9.53
C ALA A 947 83.68 97.49 10.26
N THR A 948 83.61 97.59 11.59
CA THR A 948 84.51 98.43 12.41
C THR A 948 86.00 98.02 12.46
N ASP A 949 86.37 96.82 11.99
CA ASP A 949 87.77 96.37 11.86
C ASP A 949 88.00 95.52 10.59
N PHE A 950 87.16 95.69 9.57
CA PHE A 950 87.16 94.85 8.39
C PHE A 950 88.39 95.07 7.49
N ALA A 951 89.06 93.97 7.15
CA ALA A 951 90.03 93.91 6.07
C ALA A 951 89.50 92.92 5.03
N GLY A 952 89.24 93.32 3.79
CA GLY A 952 88.60 92.44 2.83
C GLY A 952 87.94 93.15 1.65
N SER A 953 87.09 92.42 0.93
CA SER A 953 86.35 92.93 -0.22
C SER A 953 84.84 92.89 0.02
N LEU A 954 84.18 94.03 -0.18
CA LEU A 954 82.73 94.16 -0.16
C LEU A 954 82.23 94.40 -1.58
N TYR A 955 81.31 93.57 -2.06
CA TYR A 955 80.69 93.70 -3.36
C TYR A 955 79.26 94.18 -3.17
N LEU A 956 78.96 95.30 -3.81
CA LEU A 956 77.66 95.94 -3.84
C LEU A 956 77.03 95.65 -5.18
N THR A 957 75.93 94.92 -5.15
CA THR A 957 75.26 94.41 -6.36
C THR A 957 73.74 94.64 -6.36
N ASP A 958 73.15 95.09 -5.24
CA ASP A 958 71.78 95.64 -5.23
C ASP A 958 71.80 97.04 -5.83
N SER A 959 70.75 97.38 -6.55
CA SER A 959 70.66 98.50 -7.47
C SER A 959 69.32 99.28 -7.26
N ALA A 960 68.46 98.87 -6.34
CA ALA A 960 67.18 99.58 -6.12
C ALA A 960 67.13 100.48 -4.87
N HIS A 961 68.12 100.42 -3.98
CA HIS A 961 68.08 101.06 -2.66
C HIS A 961 69.41 101.72 -2.32
N GLY A 962 69.41 102.78 -1.51
CA GLY A 962 70.63 103.51 -1.14
C GLY A 962 71.26 102.91 0.10
N ASP A 963 72.38 102.22 -0.07
CA ASP A 963 73.07 101.50 0.99
C ASP A 963 74.00 102.43 1.80
N THR A 964 74.12 102.15 3.10
CA THR A 964 75.05 102.86 3.99
C THR A 964 76.14 101.93 4.47
N ILE A 965 77.37 102.21 4.04
CA ILE A 965 78.53 101.40 4.39
C ILE A 965 79.47 102.25 5.22
N THR A 966 79.78 101.76 6.42
CA THR A 966 80.81 102.33 7.27
C THR A 966 81.91 101.30 7.45
N THR A 967 83.06 101.52 6.80
CA THR A 967 84.24 100.71 7.04
C THR A 967 85.02 101.26 8.23
N GLY A 968 85.65 100.34 8.97
CA GLY A 968 86.54 100.64 10.07
C GLY A 968 88.00 100.59 9.67
N SER A 969 88.91 100.32 10.62
CA SER A 969 90.34 100.60 10.51
C SER A 969 91.18 99.79 9.48
N GLY A 970 90.60 98.78 8.83
CA GLY A 970 91.30 97.86 7.93
C GLY A 970 91.38 98.33 6.48
N THR A 971 91.95 97.48 5.60
CA THR A 971 91.98 97.72 4.14
C THR A 971 90.68 97.23 3.52
N ALA A 972 89.83 98.14 3.05
CA ALA A 972 88.58 97.80 2.40
C ALA A 972 88.70 97.95 0.88
N THR A 973 88.30 96.90 0.15
CA THR A 973 88.02 96.99 -1.28
C THR A 973 86.51 96.95 -1.47
N ILE A 974 85.90 98.07 -1.82
CA ILE A 974 84.47 98.12 -2.15
C ILE A 974 84.35 98.03 -3.66
N THR A 975 83.62 97.04 -4.16
CA THR A 975 83.32 96.88 -5.59
C THR A 975 81.86 97.16 -5.82
N GLU A 976 81.58 98.30 -6.41
CA GLU A 976 80.25 98.72 -6.84
C GLU A 976 79.97 98.16 -8.24
N SER A 977 78.86 97.46 -8.41
CA SER A 977 78.45 96.84 -9.68
C SER A 977 76.98 97.06 -10.05
N SER A 978 76.28 97.94 -9.34
CA SER A 978 74.87 98.31 -9.62
C SER A 978 74.70 99.00 -10.97
N ASN A 979 73.53 98.87 -11.62
CA ASN A 979 73.27 99.41 -12.98
C ASN A 979 72.07 100.38 -13.06
N THR A 980 71.80 101.08 -11.97
CA THR A 980 70.54 101.78 -11.67
C THR A 980 70.70 103.29 -11.55
N THR A 981 69.85 103.99 -10.78
CA THR A 981 69.92 105.47 -10.58
C THR A 981 69.84 105.90 -9.11
N VAL A 982 69.86 104.96 -8.16
CA VAL A 982 69.83 105.25 -6.71
C VAL A 982 71.28 105.32 -6.23
N ALA A 983 71.59 106.30 -5.37
CA ALA A 983 72.96 106.56 -4.93
C ALA A 983 73.27 105.89 -3.60
N ASP A 984 74.48 105.35 -3.48
CA ASP A 984 74.99 104.77 -2.24
C ASP A 984 75.80 105.77 -1.41
N SER A 985 75.83 105.54 -0.10
CA SER A 985 76.59 106.33 0.88
C SER A 985 77.71 105.49 1.47
N ILE A 986 78.91 105.70 0.94
CA ILE A 986 80.13 105.03 1.40
C ILE A 986 80.87 105.96 2.35
N THR A 987 81.14 105.47 3.56
CA THR A 987 82.00 106.14 4.54
C THR A 987 83.23 105.28 4.78
N PHE A 988 84.36 105.72 4.21
CA PHE A 988 85.65 105.21 4.61
C PHE A 988 86.01 105.77 5.99
N GLY A 989 86.49 104.89 6.88
CA GLY A 989 86.95 105.29 8.21
C GLY A 989 88.18 106.21 8.14
N SER A 990 88.52 106.88 9.23
CA SER A 990 89.74 107.69 9.29
C SER A 990 90.98 106.79 9.31
N HIS A 991 91.86 106.87 8.30
CA HIS A 991 93.01 105.97 8.18
C HIS A 991 94.39 106.64 8.13
N GLY A 992 95.36 105.93 8.69
CA GLY A 992 96.79 106.23 8.69
C GLY A 992 97.45 105.92 7.34
N THR A 993 97.98 104.69 7.14
CA THR A 993 98.72 104.28 5.91
C THR A 993 98.02 103.22 5.06
N ASN A 994 96.83 102.77 5.45
CA ASN A 994 96.08 101.75 4.71
C ASN A 994 95.39 102.39 3.51
N THR A 995 95.27 101.66 2.41
CA THR A 995 94.68 102.14 1.16
C THR A 995 93.31 101.50 0.98
N ASP A 996 92.26 102.30 0.87
CA ASP A 996 90.96 101.81 0.44
C ASP A 996 90.84 101.87 -1.08
N THR A 997 90.12 100.91 -1.63
CA THR A 997 89.90 100.82 -3.08
C THR A 997 88.41 100.77 -3.35
N LEU A 998 87.91 101.76 -4.09
CA LEU A 998 86.58 101.75 -4.67
C LEU A 998 86.68 101.29 -6.12
N ILE A 999 86.27 100.07 -6.41
CA ILE A 999 86.15 99.51 -7.76
C ILE A 999 84.74 99.80 -8.25
N LEU A 1000 84.61 100.41 -9.41
CA LEU A 1000 83.35 100.75 -10.04
C LEU A 1000 83.13 99.86 -11.27
N ASN A 1001 81.88 99.48 -11.49
CA ASN A 1001 81.42 98.71 -12.63
C ASN A 1001 79.98 99.13 -12.87
N ALA A 1002 79.62 99.61 -14.07
CA ALA A 1002 78.35 99.28 -14.72
C ALA A 1002 77.92 100.20 -15.89
N ALA A 1003 77.00 99.60 -16.65
CA ALA A 1003 76.13 100.25 -17.61
C ALA A 1003 74.93 100.93 -16.94
N GLY A 1004 75.04 102.20 -16.51
CA GLY A 1004 73.90 102.96 -15.97
C GLY A 1004 74.22 104.38 -15.48
N GLN A 1005 73.21 105.20 -15.16
CA GLN A 1005 73.36 106.59 -14.70
C GLN A 1005 73.41 106.70 -13.16
N GLN A 1006 74.60 106.70 -12.55
CA GLN A 1006 74.74 106.74 -11.08
C GLN A 1006 75.67 107.87 -10.58
N THR A 1007 75.40 108.35 -9.36
CA THR A 1007 76.23 109.33 -8.63
C THR A 1007 76.31 108.92 -7.17
N ASP A 1008 77.37 108.21 -6.79
CA ASP A 1008 77.56 107.73 -5.42
C ASP A 1008 78.26 108.77 -4.57
N SER A 1009 77.92 108.81 -3.28
CA SER A 1009 78.50 109.72 -2.31
C SER A 1009 79.55 108.97 -1.49
N VAL A 1010 80.82 109.34 -1.68
CA VAL A 1010 81.93 108.81 -0.90
C VAL A 1010 82.42 109.88 0.07
N THR A 1011 82.43 109.53 1.35
CA THR A 1011 83.02 110.33 2.43
C THR A 1011 84.24 109.59 2.99
N GLY A 1012 85.19 110.33 3.55
CA GLY A 1012 86.41 109.74 4.10
C GLY A 1012 87.50 109.40 3.09
N PHE A 1013 87.27 109.62 1.78
CA PHE A 1013 88.28 109.39 0.74
C PHE A 1013 89.51 110.30 0.92
N VAL A 1014 90.69 109.69 1.03
CA VAL A 1014 91.97 110.37 1.23
C VAL A 1014 92.72 110.51 -0.10
N ALA A 1015 92.85 111.75 -0.57
CA ALA A 1015 93.57 112.10 -1.80
C ALA A 1015 95.01 111.53 -1.82
N GLY A 1016 95.37 110.84 -2.89
CA GLY A 1016 96.70 110.25 -3.09
C GLY A 1016 96.97 108.95 -2.33
N GLN A 1017 96.06 108.53 -1.45
CA GLN A 1017 96.17 107.28 -0.70
C GLN A 1017 95.14 106.26 -1.19
N ASP A 1018 93.89 106.68 -1.31
CA ASP A 1018 92.79 105.84 -1.76
C ASP A 1018 92.67 105.84 -3.28
N VAL A 1019 92.06 104.78 -3.80
CA VAL A 1019 92.05 104.48 -5.23
C VAL A 1019 90.63 104.28 -5.72
N ILE A 1020 90.30 104.90 -6.86
CA ILE A 1020 89.11 104.58 -7.64
C ILE A 1020 89.54 103.74 -8.84
N GLN A 1021 88.93 102.59 -9.05
CA GLN A 1021 89.25 101.66 -10.14
C GLN A 1021 88.01 101.37 -10.98
N LEU A 1022 88.21 100.93 -12.22
CA LEU A 1022 87.16 100.30 -13.02
C LEU A 1022 87.29 98.78 -12.97
N SER A 1023 86.18 98.06 -13.03
CA SER A 1023 86.20 96.61 -13.10
C SER A 1023 86.85 96.12 -14.40
N GLY A 1024 87.72 95.12 -14.28
CA GLY A 1024 88.41 94.54 -15.44
C GLY A 1024 89.73 95.21 -15.84
N ALA A 1025 90.64 95.46 -14.88
CA ALA A 1025 92.10 95.60 -15.04
C ALA A 1025 92.65 96.40 -16.25
N ALA A 1026 91.90 97.35 -16.80
CA ALA A 1026 92.38 98.20 -17.89
C ALA A 1026 93.25 99.33 -17.31
N THR A 1027 94.54 99.29 -17.62
CA THR A 1027 95.50 100.35 -17.33
C THR A 1027 95.08 101.66 -18.02
N MET A 1028 94.96 102.76 -17.26
CA MET A 1028 94.78 104.09 -17.84
C MET A 1028 96.00 104.47 -18.69
N ALA A 1029 95.78 104.84 -19.96
CA ALA A 1029 96.86 105.32 -20.82
C ALA A 1029 97.09 106.84 -20.65
N VAL A 1030 98.35 107.24 -20.44
CA VAL A 1030 98.74 108.66 -20.32
C VAL A 1030 99.05 109.24 -21.70
N GLY A 1031 98.26 110.23 -22.15
CA GLY A 1031 98.70 111.29 -23.08
C GLY A 1031 98.14 111.29 -24.51
N ASN A 1032 97.47 112.41 -24.81
CA ASN A 1032 97.18 113.05 -26.11
C ASN A 1032 96.12 112.44 -27.05
N GLU A 1033 94.85 112.80 -26.81
CA GLU A 1033 93.85 113.36 -27.75
C GLU A 1033 92.48 113.28 -27.04
N LEU A 1034 92.05 114.24 -26.22
CA LEU A 1034 91.50 115.55 -26.62
C LEU A 1034 91.27 115.74 -28.12
N SER A 1035 90.21 115.13 -28.63
CA SER A 1035 89.32 115.89 -29.49
C SER A 1035 87.88 115.72 -29.03
N ALA A 1036 87.45 116.51 -28.05
CA ALA A 1036 86.21 117.20 -28.37
C ALA A 1036 86.56 118.20 -29.49
N SER A 1037 85.63 118.99 -29.94
CA SER A 1037 85.98 120.40 -29.88
C SER A 1037 86.45 120.70 -28.42
N GLY A 1038 87.75 120.50 -28.14
CA GLY A 1038 88.50 120.38 -26.87
C GLY A 1038 87.75 120.30 -25.52
N GLY A 1039 87.97 119.23 -24.74
CA GLY A 1039 87.82 119.33 -23.28
C GLY A 1039 88.10 118.04 -22.49
N LEU A 1040 88.79 117.98 -21.34
CA LEU A 1040 89.23 119.02 -20.39
C LEU A 1040 88.50 120.33 -20.59
N VAL A 1041 87.19 120.28 -20.40
CA VAL A 1041 86.43 121.50 -20.33
C VAL A 1041 86.96 122.21 -19.07
N PRO A 1042 87.52 123.43 -19.18
CA PRO A 1042 87.93 124.20 -18.01
C PRO A 1042 86.81 124.20 -16.97
N SER A 1043 87.15 124.11 -15.68
CA SER A 1043 86.20 124.04 -14.54
C SER A 1043 85.10 125.11 -14.58
N GLU A 1044 85.32 126.16 -15.35
CA GLU A 1044 84.46 127.34 -15.52
C GLU A 1044 83.19 127.09 -16.35
N ASN A 1045 83.05 125.96 -17.05
CA ASN A 1045 81.90 125.73 -17.95
C ASN A 1045 80.73 124.91 -17.37
N TYR A 1046 80.89 124.28 -16.19
CA TYR A 1046 79.79 123.61 -15.48
C TYR A 1046 79.47 124.37 -14.20
N THR A 1047 78.20 124.74 -14.02
CA THR A 1047 77.76 125.54 -12.86
C THR A 1047 77.18 124.72 -11.71
N ASN A 1048 76.94 123.42 -11.93
CA ASN A 1048 76.47 122.47 -10.91
C ASN A 1048 76.69 121.02 -11.39
N ALA A 1049 76.59 120.08 -10.45
CA ALA A 1049 76.73 118.64 -10.69
C ALA A 1049 75.81 118.12 -11.80
N THR A 1050 74.58 118.61 -11.89
CA THR A 1050 73.63 118.20 -12.94
C THR A 1050 74.15 118.53 -14.34
N GLN A 1051 74.78 119.70 -14.52
CA GLN A 1051 75.39 120.07 -15.80
C GLN A 1051 76.63 119.21 -16.12
N PHE A 1052 77.46 118.92 -15.12
CA PHE A 1052 78.60 118.02 -15.30
C PHE A 1052 78.13 116.62 -15.71
N ASN A 1053 77.14 116.06 -15.01
CA ASN A 1053 76.57 114.74 -15.32
C ASN A 1053 75.95 114.70 -16.71
N LEU A 1054 75.16 115.70 -17.10
CA LEU A 1054 74.60 115.79 -18.46
C LEU A 1054 75.68 115.87 -19.54
N ALA A 1055 76.79 116.56 -19.25
CA ALA A 1055 77.89 116.70 -20.20
C ALA A 1055 78.68 115.41 -20.35
N VAL A 1056 78.98 114.74 -19.24
CA VAL A 1056 79.59 113.39 -19.21
C VAL A 1056 78.77 112.44 -20.08
N GLN A 1057 77.44 112.46 -19.99
CA GLN A 1057 76.55 111.61 -20.78
C GLN A 1057 76.64 111.84 -22.29
N GLY A 1058 76.94 113.08 -22.71
CA GLY A 1058 77.03 113.46 -24.12
C GLY A 1058 78.35 113.10 -24.79
N VAL A 1059 79.35 112.59 -24.05
CA VAL A 1059 80.65 112.24 -24.60
C VAL A 1059 80.53 111.01 -25.51
N THR A 1060 81.02 111.12 -26.74
CA THR A 1060 81.06 110.04 -27.72
C THR A 1060 82.51 109.71 -28.07
N GLY A 1061 82.88 108.42 -28.16
CA GLY A 1061 84.22 108.00 -28.58
C GLY A 1061 85.28 107.93 -27.47
N ALA A 1062 84.89 107.99 -26.20
CA ALA A 1062 85.78 107.69 -25.08
C ALA A 1062 86.24 106.22 -25.11
N SER A 1063 87.43 105.94 -24.63
CA SER A 1063 87.89 104.57 -24.38
C SER A 1063 87.54 104.16 -22.95
N ALA A 1064 87.42 102.85 -22.71
CA ALA A 1064 87.30 102.33 -21.37
C ALA A 1064 88.52 102.74 -20.54
N GLY A 1065 88.32 103.32 -19.36
CA GLY A 1065 89.40 103.86 -18.54
C GLY A 1065 89.61 105.36 -18.69
N ASP A 1066 88.97 106.02 -19.66
CA ASP A 1066 88.99 107.48 -19.73
C ASP A 1066 88.26 108.05 -18.50
N ALA A 1067 88.76 109.16 -17.97
CA ALA A 1067 88.15 109.81 -16.84
C ALA A 1067 88.20 111.32 -16.98
N ILE A 1068 87.14 111.98 -16.50
CA ILE A 1068 87.10 113.42 -16.34
C ILE A 1068 86.70 113.74 -14.90
N ALA A 1069 87.38 114.70 -14.31
CA ALA A 1069 86.96 115.27 -13.03
C ALA A 1069 86.49 116.70 -13.23
N TRP A 1070 85.54 117.07 -12.39
CA TRP A 1070 85.13 118.44 -12.19
C TRP A 1070 85.08 118.73 -10.70
N LEU A 1071 85.78 119.78 -10.30
CA LEU A 1071 85.67 120.33 -8.96
C LEU A 1071 84.45 121.25 -8.93
N ASP A 1072 83.47 120.90 -8.11
CA ASP A 1072 82.40 121.82 -7.77
C ASP A 1072 82.94 122.87 -6.80
N GLY A 1073 83.38 124.00 -7.35
CA GLY A 1073 83.90 125.10 -6.55
C GLY A 1073 82.88 125.71 -5.57
N ALA A 1074 81.58 125.47 -5.74
CA ALA A 1074 80.55 125.97 -4.83
C ALA A 1074 80.38 125.06 -3.60
N ASN A 1075 80.47 123.74 -3.79
CA ASN A 1075 80.24 122.76 -2.73
C ASN A 1075 81.52 122.14 -2.16
N GLY A 1076 82.68 122.36 -2.79
CA GLY A 1076 83.95 121.77 -2.37
C GLY A 1076 84.02 120.26 -2.59
N ASN A 1077 83.19 119.74 -3.49
CA ASN A 1077 83.11 118.33 -3.83
C ASN A 1077 83.82 118.08 -5.17
N THR A 1078 84.46 116.93 -5.29
CA THR A 1078 85.09 116.53 -6.56
C THR A 1078 84.24 115.46 -7.21
N TYR A 1079 83.67 115.78 -8.37
CA TYR A 1079 82.95 114.81 -9.19
C TYR A 1079 83.95 114.14 -10.14
N VAL A 1080 84.08 112.82 -10.04
CA VAL A 1080 84.93 112.00 -10.91
C VAL A 1080 84.02 111.15 -11.77
N ALA A 1081 84.00 111.43 -13.07
CA ALA A 1081 83.35 110.57 -14.04
C ALA A 1081 84.38 109.66 -14.70
N VAL A 1082 84.10 108.36 -14.73
CA VAL A 1082 84.95 107.36 -15.37
C VAL A 1082 84.15 106.65 -16.45
N PHE A 1083 84.69 106.57 -17.67
CA PHE A 1083 84.05 106.03 -18.87
C PHE A 1083 84.43 104.58 -19.10
N GLU A 1084 83.47 103.78 -19.55
CA GLU A 1084 83.65 102.34 -19.79
C GLU A 1084 83.79 101.96 -21.27
N GLY A 1085 83.72 102.92 -22.19
CA GLY A 1085 83.88 102.67 -23.63
C GLY A 1085 83.25 103.73 -24.53
N ALA A 1086 83.27 103.47 -25.84
CA ALA A 1086 82.93 104.46 -26.88
C ALA A 1086 81.43 104.76 -27.00
N THR A 1087 80.57 104.00 -26.32
CA THR A 1087 79.12 104.12 -26.40
C THR A 1087 78.63 105.29 -25.54
N PRO A 1088 77.86 106.25 -26.09
CA PRO A 1088 77.36 107.39 -25.34
C PRO A 1088 76.56 106.96 -24.11
N GLY A 1089 76.72 107.66 -22.98
CA GLY A 1089 75.97 107.42 -21.74
C GLY A 1089 76.50 106.32 -20.82
N HIS A 1090 77.66 105.73 -21.08
CA HIS A 1090 78.30 104.71 -20.20
C HIS A 1090 79.45 105.31 -19.39
N ALA A 1091 79.10 106.06 -18.33
CA ALA A 1091 80.06 106.62 -17.38
C ALA A 1091 79.52 106.59 -15.95
N HIS A 1092 80.35 106.18 -15.01
CA HIS A 1092 80.06 106.21 -13.59
C HIS A 1092 80.57 107.50 -12.97
N VAL A 1093 79.69 108.24 -12.29
CA VAL A 1093 80.07 109.46 -11.58
C VAL A 1093 80.19 109.15 -10.10
N VAL A 1094 81.32 109.53 -9.50
CA VAL A 1094 81.51 109.50 -8.06
C VAL A 1094 81.57 110.92 -7.55
N GLU A 1095 80.71 111.25 -6.59
CA GLU A 1095 80.81 112.46 -5.79
C GLU A 1095 81.71 112.20 -4.58
N LEU A 1096 82.91 112.76 -4.63
CA LEU A 1096 83.82 112.76 -3.50
C LEU A 1096 83.50 113.96 -2.62
N VAL A 1097 82.77 113.70 -1.54
CA VAL A 1097 82.22 114.72 -0.65
C VAL A 1097 83.32 115.33 0.23
N GLY A 1098 83.41 116.65 0.27
CA GLY A 1098 84.38 117.39 1.09
C GLY A 1098 85.81 117.45 0.53
N MET A 1099 86.03 116.98 -0.71
CA MET A 1099 87.32 117.05 -1.38
C MET A 1099 87.52 118.37 -2.13
N ALA A 1100 87.97 119.40 -1.41
CA ALA A 1100 88.08 120.78 -1.92
C ALA A 1100 89.35 121.12 -2.72
N THR A 1101 90.31 120.20 -2.87
CA THR A 1101 91.57 120.43 -3.61
C THR A 1101 91.87 119.31 -4.59
N TRP A 1102 91.91 119.64 -5.89
CA TRP A 1102 92.31 118.72 -6.96
C TRP A 1102 93.38 119.39 -7.83
N THR A 1103 94.49 118.70 -8.08
CA THR A 1103 95.60 119.22 -8.92
C THR A 1103 95.91 118.35 -10.14
N GLY A 1104 95.07 117.35 -10.40
CA GLY A 1104 95.19 116.44 -11.54
C GLY A 1104 94.88 115.00 -11.14
N MET A 1105 94.50 114.17 -12.12
CA MET A 1105 94.43 112.72 -11.95
C MET A 1105 95.80 112.12 -12.23
N THR A 1106 96.26 111.25 -11.34
CA THR A 1106 97.45 110.44 -11.58
C THR A 1106 97.06 108.98 -11.69
N SER A 1107 97.40 108.37 -12.82
CA SER A 1107 97.32 106.91 -12.97
C SER A 1107 98.59 106.29 -12.40
N THR A 1108 98.48 105.59 -11.27
CA THR A 1108 99.57 104.76 -10.75
C THR A 1108 99.08 103.33 -10.64
N GLY A 1109 99.69 102.43 -11.43
CA GLY A 1109 99.26 101.04 -11.50
C GLY A 1109 97.88 100.88 -12.14
N ASN A 1110 96.97 100.19 -11.45
CA ASN A 1110 95.69 99.71 -11.97
C ASN A 1110 94.49 100.64 -11.63
N GLY A 1111 94.73 101.89 -11.19
CA GLY A 1111 93.64 102.78 -10.74
C GLY A 1111 93.91 104.27 -10.84
N ILE A 1112 92.86 105.04 -10.58
CA ILE A 1112 92.83 106.50 -10.55
C ILE A 1112 93.07 106.94 -9.11
N HIS A 1113 94.18 107.65 -8.89
CA HIS A 1113 94.37 108.40 -7.66
C HIS A 1113 93.98 109.84 -7.90
N VAL A 1114 93.15 110.38 -7.01
CA VAL A 1114 92.83 111.80 -6.97
C VAL A 1114 94.04 112.50 -6.35
N GLY A 1115 94.91 113.04 -7.20
CA GLY A 1115 96.25 113.47 -6.83
C GLY A 1115 96.32 114.83 -6.12
N SER A 1116 97.22 114.91 -5.14
CA SER A 1116 97.67 116.14 -4.49
C SER A 1116 99.14 116.43 -4.86
N THR A 1117 99.35 116.93 -6.09
CA THR A 1117 100.62 117.41 -6.69
C THR A 1117 101.78 116.43 -6.90
N LEU A 1118 102.31 116.41 -8.13
CA LEU A 1118 103.76 116.32 -8.40
C LEU A 1118 104.14 117.30 -9.53
N SER A 1119 104.84 118.39 -9.15
CA SER A 1119 105.62 119.29 -10.03
C SER A 1119 107.02 119.34 -9.41
N PRO A 1120 108.15 119.27 -10.16
CA PRO A 1120 108.62 120.43 -10.94
C PRO A 1120 109.51 120.16 -12.19
N SER A 1121 109.32 120.95 -13.25
CA SER A 1121 110.41 121.65 -13.98
C SER A 1121 109.85 122.75 -14.87
#